data_AF-A0A7V3VC70-F1
#
_entry.id   AF-A0A7V3VC70-F1
#
_cell.length_a   1.000
_cell.length_b   1.000
_cell.length_c   1.000
_cell.angle_alpha   90.00
_cell.angle_beta   90.00
_cell.angle_gamma   90.00
#
_symmetry.space_group_name_H-M   'P 1'
#
loop_
_entity.id
_entity.type
_entity.pdbx_description
1 polymer ?
#
loop_
_entity_poly.entity_id
_entity_poly.type
_entity_poly.pdbx_seq_one_letter_code
_entity_poly.pdbx_strand_id
1 'polypeptide(L)'
;MNERKKNVMTNMRKKLFANVMIFFLIIFVCLSSFNLKVFASTNLYSSTNSILINLKSNSYKLIKTDTGKVKIEMDDFSNGVIPNKPALPGKVFNVLLPPLSTLKSVEIINETKEDLGYGYRVVETPPLISDSGPLSFDNENEDFSVVKTLETSDMRKWHFVRIRFVPFEYTEYNGHLVLVKDVTLKITFDKNNQVPESLLKDDVLDNFAKGMFINYDSAKELGYVNPASYSKTSTTGTSNQPTYLILTTSTIQTSHVLDDFIRLKSAFGFNVSVVTVDSNDIQNQKGRDLPEKIRNYLKSVYIANNIKYVLIIGSINTIPMRYCYPNPTYHDNSNGFDPEQHKIPTDYYYADLTGDWDSDNDGYFGEYGQDNIDLTPDVIVGRIPFDDALTVSNVLSRIKQYILDTTGSWKKKALLLGAITNYKNENSTGWDKTDGAAIMEAMWNDFLKPNGYTRTTMYEKEGLSPSTYTCDYPLNEDNVVTHWKNDGGYGIVAWYAHGLQNVALRQIWEQDKNNDGVPQRDDENPDINEMKWLPFISVNDAKNLDTNHPSVVFSGSCLNSYPENLNNLSASLLKYSCASVIGSTRESWGSAGWNSPDYSSNATIEYYTLKHYASDNMSLGDAFFKAKVDNANLPGTEWKTLANTYDFNLYGDPSLTSGQLLSPPVLDHFDFSVIRNQPVNTPFEITITAKDQYGNTYTGFNSSVTLSVNKGTISPTVTSNFVNGVLSNFKVSISDINPDVTITATSQDGKSGTSNSFNVNPVITTSSAGQGGSVSPSGNVMVDYGDSATFIITPDKGYKVSDVKVDGVSVMSNLIDNNDGSYTYIFNSVTSCHTIEANFAGNTCTITALAGQGGTITPSGTVVVNAGTNQTFTITPNPGYHIDDVKVDGVSIGAVSTYTFEDVVVNHTIEASFEREQIVIVLQVGQTSFTVNGSPNTLDSPPIIKNGRTLLPIRPVVEALGGTVSWDGTE
;
A
#
# COMPACT_ATOMS: atom_id res chain seq x y z
N MET A 1 -30.54 72.74 -37.55
CA MET A 1 -30.31 71.39 -38.12
C MET A 1 -28.82 71.05 -38.35
N ASN A 2 -27.90 72.04 -38.40
CA ASN A 2 -26.47 71.82 -38.65
C ASN A 2 -25.61 71.47 -37.42
N GLU A 3 -25.99 71.85 -36.19
CA GLU A 3 -25.19 71.52 -34.99
C GLU A 3 -25.37 70.06 -34.51
N ARG A 4 -26.58 69.50 -34.61
CA ARG A 4 -26.82 68.08 -34.27
C ARG A 4 -26.05 67.12 -35.19
N LYS A 5 -25.90 67.44 -36.49
CA LYS A 5 -25.09 66.63 -37.42
C LYS A 5 -23.59 66.73 -37.13
N LYS A 6 -23.09 67.89 -36.69
CA LYS A 6 -21.68 68.10 -36.34
C LYS A 6 -21.29 67.34 -35.08
N ASN A 7 -22.13 67.35 -34.03
CA ASN A 7 -21.87 66.61 -32.80
C ASN A 7 -21.95 65.09 -32.98
N VAL A 8 -22.88 64.60 -33.81
CA VAL A 8 -23.00 63.16 -34.10
C VAL A 8 -21.80 62.66 -34.93
N MET A 9 -21.34 63.41 -35.93
CA MET A 9 -20.12 63.04 -36.69
C MET A 9 -18.83 63.13 -35.86
N THR A 10 -18.74 64.07 -34.93
CA THR A 10 -17.56 64.21 -34.06
C THR A 10 -17.49 63.07 -33.03
N ASN A 11 -18.63 62.65 -32.46
CA ASN A 11 -18.68 61.49 -31.57
C ASN A 11 -18.49 60.16 -32.31
N MET A 12 -18.95 60.03 -33.56
CA MET A 12 -18.63 58.86 -34.38
C MET A 12 -17.14 58.78 -34.73
N ARG A 13 -16.48 59.90 -35.07
CA ARG A 13 -15.04 59.93 -35.32
C ARG A 13 -14.23 59.61 -34.06
N LYS A 14 -14.63 60.09 -32.87
CA LYS A 14 -13.98 59.73 -31.60
C LYS A 14 -14.17 58.27 -31.22
N LYS A 15 -15.37 57.69 -31.44
CA LYS A 15 -15.60 56.25 -31.22
C LYS A 15 -14.86 55.38 -32.25
N LEU A 16 -14.76 55.81 -33.51
CA LEU A 16 -13.98 55.11 -34.53
C LEU A 16 -12.47 55.18 -34.23
N PHE A 17 -11.96 56.33 -33.79
CA PHE A 17 -10.55 56.46 -33.37
C PHE A 17 -10.23 55.66 -32.09
N ALA A 18 -11.14 55.64 -31.11
CA ALA A 18 -10.97 54.85 -29.90
C ALA A 18 -11.05 53.35 -30.19
N ASN A 19 -11.96 52.91 -31.06
CA ASN A 19 -12.04 51.51 -31.47
C ASN A 19 -10.86 51.09 -32.36
N VAL A 20 -10.32 51.98 -33.20
CA VAL A 20 -9.12 51.72 -33.99
C VAL A 20 -7.88 51.68 -33.08
N MET A 21 -7.76 52.55 -32.06
CA MET A 21 -6.67 52.45 -31.08
C MET A 21 -6.81 51.22 -30.18
N ILE A 22 -8.01 50.81 -29.77
CA ILE A 22 -8.23 49.57 -29.02
C ILE A 22 -7.91 48.36 -29.90
N PHE A 23 -8.26 48.40 -31.20
CA PHE A 23 -7.91 47.35 -32.15
C PHE A 23 -6.39 47.29 -32.39
N PHE A 24 -5.70 48.42 -32.49
CA PHE A 24 -4.24 48.47 -32.56
C PHE A 24 -3.56 48.09 -31.24
N LEU A 25 -4.13 48.41 -30.08
CA LEU A 25 -3.61 48.01 -28.77
C LEU A 25 -3.83 46.51 -28.52
N ILE A 26 -4.95 45.94 -28.97
CA ILE A 26 -5.20 44.49 -28.96
C ILE A 26 -4.25 43.79 -29.94
N ILE A 27 -3.99 44.36 -31.12
CA ILE A 27 -2.97 43.84 -32.04
C ILE A 27 -1.57 43.98 -31.45
N PHE A 28 -1.24 45.05 -30.73
CA PHE A 28 0.08 45.24 -30.10
C PHE A 28 0.28 44.32 -28.87
N VAL A 29 -0.78 44.06 -28.10
CA VAL A 29 -0.78 43.12 -26.96
C VAL A 29 -0.84 41.66 -27.44
N CYS A 30 -1.48 41.38 -28.58
CA CYS A 30 -1.41 40.08 -29.25
C CYS A 30 -0.08 39.88 -29.99
N LEU A 31 0.57 40.92 -30.49
CA LEU A 31 1.89 40.81 -31.13
C LEU A 31 3.04 40.79 -30.11
N SER A 32 2.85 41.30 -28.89
CA SER A 32 3.82 41.16 -27.79
C SER A 32 3.75 39.80 -27.08
N SER A 33 2.80 38.95 -27.44
CA SER A 33 2.64 37.58 -26.91
C SER A 33 2.87 36.49 -27.97
N PHE A 34 3.21 36.87 -29.20
CA PHE A 34 3.84 35.99 -30.16
C PHE A 34 5.34 36.28 -30.20
N ASN A 35 6.10 35.62 -29.33
CA ASN A 35 7.48 35.33 -29.67
C ASN A 35 7.43 34.53 -30.98
N LEU A 36 7.87 35.16 -32.07
CA LEU A 36 8.08 34.50 -33.34
C LEU A 36 9.07 33.34 -33.07
N LYS A 37 8.55 32.12 -32.93
CA LYS A 37 9.41 30.93 -32.99
C LYS A 37 10.12 30.96 -34.34
N VAL A 38 11.44 30.81 -34.28
CA VAL A 38 12.36 30.85 -35.42
C VAL A 38 11.82 29.97 -36.55
N PHE A 39 11.60 30.57 -37.72
CA PHE A 39 11.46 29.83 -38.96
C PHE A 39 12.86 29.42 -39.41
N ALA A 40 13.23 28.16 -39.21
CA ALA A 40 14.21 27.51 -40.08
C ALA A 40 13.57 27.45 -41.47
N SER A 41 14.03 28.27 -42.42
CA SER A 41 13.55 28.19 -43.81
C SER A 41 14.25 27.02 -44.49
N THR A 42 13.61 25.86 -44.50
CA THR A 42 14.04 24.65 -45.21
C THR A 42 13.66 24.77 -46.69
N ASN A 43 14.61 25.20 -47.53
CA ASN A 43 14.47 24.98 -48.97
C ASN A 43 14.99 23.57 -49.28
N LEU A 44 14.10 22.60 -49.49
CA LEU A 44 14.47 21.19 -49.72
C LEU A 44 14.08 20.71 -51.12
N TYR A 45 15.11 20.29 -51.88
CA TYR A 45 14.98 19.64 -53.19
C TYR A 45 14.91 18.12 -52.98
N SER A 46 13.80 17.49 -53.40
CA SER A 46 13.50 16.07 -53.17
C SER A 46 14.30 15.06 -54.01
N SER A 47 15.31 15.49 -54.78
CA SER A 47 16.05 14.63 -55.72
C SER A 47 17.47 14.26 -55.31
N THR A 48 17.98 14.78 -54.18
CA THR A 48 19.35 14.52 -53.72
C THR A 48 19.34 13.92 -52.31
N ASN A 49 20.25 12.97 -52.05
CA ASN A 49 20.54 12.34 -50.75
C ASN A 49 21.06 13.34 -49.69
N SER A 50 20.45 14.52 -49.58
CA SER A 50 20.88 15.59 -48.69
C SER A 50 19.75 16.54 -48.28
N ILE A 51 19.87 17.11 -47.08
CA ILE A 51 18.98 18.14 -46.50
C ILE A 51 19.81 19.40 -46.24
N LEU A 52 19.22 20.58 -46.50
CA LEU A 52 19.79 21.87 -46.11
C LEU A 52 19.08 22.40 -44.86
N ILE A 53 19.87 22.76 -43.85
CA ILE A 53 19.39 23.37 -42.61
C ILE A 53 20.07 24.73 -42.44
N ASN A 54 19.30 25.75 -42.10
CA ASN A 54 19.85 27.05 -41.75
C ASN A 54 19.67 27.26 -40.24
N LEU A 55 20.79 27.43 -39.54
CA LEU A 55 20.86 27.76 -38.12
C LEU A 55 21.18 29.24 -37.98
N LYS A 56 20.50 29.92 -37.06
CA LYS A 56 20.67 31.35 -36.81
C LYS A 56 20.98 31.63 -35.36
N SER A 57 21.90 32.55 -35.11
CA SER A 57 22.07 33.13 -33.78
C SER A 57 20.86 34.00 -33.44
N ASN A 58 20.43 33.98 -32.18
CA ASN A 58 19.37 34.86 -31.69
C ASN A 58 19.93 36.18 -31.15
N SER A 59 19.04 37.04 -30.67
CA SER A 59 19.41 38.23 -29.90
C SER A 59 20.31 37.84 -28.73
N TYR A 60 21.38 38.61 -28.55
CA TYR A 60 22.33 38.43 -27.47
C TYR A 60 22.58 39.72 -26.70
N LYS A 61 23.06 39.57 -25.46
CA LYS A 61 23.50 40.66 -24.59
C LYS A 61 24.90 40.34 -24.07
N LEU A 62 25.75 41.37 -24.06
CA LEU A 62 27.04 41.32 -23.37
C LEU A 62 26.88 42.08 -22.06
N ILE A 63 26.89 41.34 -20.95
CA ILE A 63 26.67 41.89 -19.60
C ILE A 63 28.00 41.90 -18.88
N LYS A 64 28.49 43.10 -18.56
CA LYS A 64 29.72 43.26 -17.77
C LYS A 64 29.44 42.89 -16.32
N THR A 65 30.24 41.99 -15.76
CA THR A 65 30.18 41.60 -14.36
C THR A 65 31.00 42.54 -13.48
N ASP A 66 30.79 42.49 -12.17
CA ASP A 66 31.55 43.26 -11.18
C ASP A 66 33.06 42.90 -11.19
N THR A 67 33.40 41.70 -11.65
CA THR A 67 34.79 41.23 -11.83
C THR A 67 35.43 41.75 -13.12
N GLY A 68 34.71 42.53 -13.93
CA GLY A 68 35.16 43.05 -15.21
C GLY A 68 35.13 42.02 -16.36
N LYS A 69 34.67 40.80 -16.09
CA LYS A 69 34.37 39.78 -17.10
C LYS A 69 33.05 40.10 -17.81
N VAL A 70 32.75 39.35 -18.87
CA VAL A 70 31.55 39.50 -19.68
C VAL A 70 30.77 38.18 -19.65
N LYS A 71 29.51 38.25 -19.22
CA LYS A 71 28.52 37.21 -19.41
C LYS A 71 27.84 37.45 -20.75
N ILE A 72 27.80 36.43 -21.60
CA ILE A 72 27.05 36.46 -22.84
C ILE A 72 25.71 35.78 -22.56
N GLU A 73 24.60 36.44 -22.81
CA GLU A 73 23.27 35.82 -22.75
C GLU A 73 22.69 35.85 -24.15
N MET A 74 22.15 34.73 -24.62
CA MET A 74 21.48 34.65 -25.93
C MET A 74 20.14 33.95 -25.78
N ASP A 75 19.10 34.53 -26.36
CA ASP A 75 17.74 34.00 -26.24
C ASP A 75 17.67 32.59 -26.84
N ASP A 76 17.08 31.62 -26.11
CA ASP A 76 16.93 30.21 -26.54
C ASP A 76 18.26 29.44 -26.70
N PHE A 77 19.36 29.96 -26.14
CA PHE A 77 20.68 29.29 -26.06
C PHE A 77 21.13 29.22 -24.60
N SER A 78 22.01 28.27 -24.29
CA SER A 78 22.53 28.06 -22.95
C SER A 78 24.06 28.13 -22.91
N ASN A 79 24.61 28.68 -21.84
CA ASN A 79 26.04 28.97 -21.72
C ASN A 79 26.83 27.77 -21.18
N GLY A 80 26.56 26.59 -21.70
CA GLY A 80 26.88 25.31 -21.07
C GLY A 80 28.36 25.01 -20.88
N VAL A 81 28.74 23.75 -20.64
CA VAL A 81 28.39 22.87 -19.51
C VAL A 81 29.72 22.43 -18.87
N ILE A 82 30.82 22.43 -19.63
CA ILE A 82 32.16 22.09 -19.13
C ILE A 82 32.62 23.10 -18.07
N PRO A 83 32.74 22.65 -16.81
CA PRO A 83 33.17 23.49 -15.72
C PRO A 83 34.49 24.24 -15.98
N ASN A 84 34.57 25.49 -15.52
CA ASN A 84 35.75 26.34 -15.61
C ASN A 84 36.20 26.72 -17.04
N LYS A 85 35.39 26.45 -18.07
CA LYS A 85 35.63 26.91 -19.44
C LYS A 85 34.81 28.18 -19.74
N PRO A 86 35.18 28.97 -20.78
CA PRO A 86 34.38 30.13 -21.19
C PRO A 86 32.91 29.77 -21.45
N ALA A 87 32.00 30.44 -20.76
CA ALA A 87 30.55 30.19 -20.82
C ALA A 87 29.95 30.79 -22.11
N LEU A 88 30.23 30.15 -23.25
CA LEU A 88 29.71 30.54 -24.55
C LEU A 88 28.30 29.95 -24.78
N PRO A 89 27.32 30.77 -25.22
CA PRO A 89 25.99 30.26 -25.55
C PRO A 89 26.07 29.21 -26.67
N GLY A 90 25.40 28.08 -26.47
CA GLY A 90 25.28 26.98 -27.42
C GLY A 90 23.91 26.32 -27.34
N LYS A 91 23.59 25.51 -28.35
CA LYS A 91 22.36 24.72 -28.41
C LYS A 91 22.56 23.46 -29.24
N VAL A 92 21.97 22.35 -28.82
CA VAL A 92 21.87 21.15 -29.65
C VAL A 92 20.54 21.17 -30.41
N PHE A 93 20.62 21.02 -31.72
CA PHE A 93 19.47 20.89 -32.62
C PHE A 93 19.34 19.44 -33.11
N ASN A 94 18.14 18.88 -32.97
CA ASN A 94 17.83 17.56 -33.52
C ASN A 94 17.23 17.73 -34.92
N VAL A 95 17.86 17.11 -35.92
CA VAL A 95 17.43 17.17 -37.31
C VAL A 95 17.01 15.78 -37.78
N LEU A 96 15.74 15.63 -38.13
CA LEU A 96 15.20 14.39 -38.66
C LEU A 96 15.87 14.03 -39.99
N LEU A 97 16.24 12.77 -40.07
CA LEU A 97 16.69 12.06 -41.25
C LEU A 97 15.58 11.11 -41.73
N PRO A 98 15.65 10.57 -42.96
CA PRO A 98 14.78 9.47 -43.34
C PRO A 98 14.96 8.28 -42.37
N PRO A 99 13.89 7.53 -42.04
CA PRO A 99 13.99 6.37 -41.15
C PRO A 99 15.05 5.37 -41.61
N LEU A 100 15.86 4.87 -40.65
CA LEU A 100 16.94 3.90 -40.88
C LEU A 100 18.00 4.32 -41.91
N SER A 101 18.10 5.61 -42.27
CA SER A 101 19.13 6.11 -43.17
C SER A 101 20.52 6.09 -42.53
N THR A 102 21.58 6.11 -43.32
CA THR A 102 22.95 6.23 -42.80
C THR A 102 23.50 7.63 -43.06
N LEU A 103 23.83 8.38 -42.00
CA LEU A 103 24.49 9.69 -42.12
C LEU A 103 25.85 9.57 -42.83
N LYS A 104 26.16 10.50 -43.73
CA LYS A 104 27.45 10.58 -44.44
C LYS A 104 28.28 11.78 -44.04
N SER A 105 27.70 12.97 -44.04
CA SER A 105 28.40 14.20 -43.69
C SER A 105 27.44 15.29 -43.23
N VAL A 106 27.95 16.20 -42.41
CA VAL A 106 27.33 17.48 -42.07
C VAL A 106 28.38 18.55 -42.36
N GLU A 107 28.13 19.37 -43.37
CA GLU A 107 29.09 20.35 -43.89
C GLU A 107 28.53 21.76 -43.79
N ILE A 108 29.31 22.70 -43.26
CA ILE A 108 29.03 24.13 -43.40
C ILE A 108 29.28 24.52 -44.85
N ILE A 109 28.22 24.91 -45.57
CA ILE A 109 28.33 25.36 -46.96
C ILE A 109 28.24 26.88 -47.09
N ASN A 110 27.78 27.58 -46.06
CA ASN A 110 27.74 29.03 -45.99
C ASN A 110 27.69 29.50 -44.53
N GLU A 111 28.38 30.60 -44.20
CA GLU A 111 28.31 31.25 -42.89
C GLU A 111 28.43 32.78 -43.01
N THR A 112 27.78 33.50 -42.10
CA THR A 112 27.89 34.97 -41.96
C THR A 112 28.44 35.31 -40.59
N LYS A 113 29.47 36.17 -40.53
CA LYS A 113 30.18 36.51 -39.29
C LYS A 113 30.18 38.02 -39.02
N GLU A 114 30.19 38.37 -37.74
CA GLU A 114 30.38 39.74 -37.23
C GLU A 114 31.51 39.75 -36.20
N ASP A 115 32.54 40.55 -36.45
CA ASP A 115 33.65 40.74 -35.52
C ASP A 115 33.24 41.74 -34.43
N LEU A 116 33.20 41.28 -33.17
CA LEU A 116 32.85 42.11 -32.01
C LEU A 116 34.08 42.79 -31.39
N GLY A 117 35.29 42.42 -31.81
CA GLY A 117 36.55 43.01 -31.34
C GLY A 117 37.22 42.25 -30.21
N TYR A 118 38.19 42.90 -29.56
CA TYR A 118 39.16 42.31 -28.63
C TYR A 118 38.94 42.74 -27.17
N GLY A 119 39.62 42.07 -26.24
CA GLY A 119 39.64 42.44 -24.82
C GLY A 119 38.48 41.90 -23.99
N TYR A 120 37.66 41.00 -24.55
CA TYR A 120 36.60 40.32 -23.81
C TYR A 120 37.18 39.20 -22.95
N ARG A 121 36.91 39.24 -21.64
CA ARG A 121 37.14 38.10 -20.73
C ARG A 121 35.80 37.47 -20.41
N VAL A 122 35.47 36.36 -21.06
CA VAL A 122 34.18 35.68 -20.84
C VAL A 122 34.18 35.04 -19.44
N VAL A 123 33.04 35.07 -18.76
CA VAL A 123 32.87 34.34 -17.49
C VAL A 123 33.02 32.84 -17.71
N GLU A 124 33.52 32.13 -16.70
CA GLU A 124 33.61 30.68 -16.74
C GLU A 124 32.28 30.01 -16.35
N THR A 125 32.01 28.84 -16.91
CA THR A 125 30.89 27.99 -16.52
C THR A 125 31.09 27.50 -15.08
N PRO A 126 30.06 27.57 -14.21
CA PRO A 126 30.19 27.16 -12.82
C PRO A 126 30.61 25.68 -12.67
N PRO A 127 31.27 25.32 -11.56
CA PRO A 127 31.62 23.95 -11.26
C PRO A 127 30.39 23.12 -10.87
N LEU A 128 30.38 21.85 -11.31
CA LEU A 128 29.46 20.84 -10.79
C LEU A 128 29.99 20.28 -9.46
N ILE A 129 29.10 20.13 -8.50
CA ILE A 129 29.39 19.77 -7.11
C ILE A 129 28.51 18.60 -6.66
N SER A 130 29.06 17.73 -5.82
CA SER A 130 28.36 16.63 -5.16
C SER A 130 28.80 16.52 -3.69
N ASP A 131 28.13 15.68 -2.90
CA ASP A 131 28.41 15.54 -1.47
C ASP A 131 29.81 14.96 -1.18
N SER A 132 30.39 14.24 -2.15
CA SER A 132 31.76 13.71 -2.17
C SER A 132 32.83 14.78 -2.44
N GLY A 133 32.45 16.04 -2.68
CA GLY A 133 33.36 17.16 -2.93
C GLY A 133 33.70 17.39 -4.41
N PRO A 134 34.57 18.38 -4.71
CA PRO A 134 35.07 18.61 -6.06
C PRO A 134 35.85 17.39 -6.56
N LEU A 135 35.48 16.84 -7.72
CA LEU A 135 36.45 16.11 -8.51
C LEU A 135 37.32 17.11 -9.27
N SER A 136 38.62 16.83 -9.37
CA SER A 136 39.52 17.56 -10.24
C SER A 136 38.95 17.56 -11.66
N PHE A 137 38.69 18.74 -12.20
CA PHE A 137 38.30 18.88 -13.60
C PHE A 137 39.45 18.36 -14.44
N ASP A 138 39.26 17.20 -15.06
CA ASP A 138 40.22 16.69 -16.03
C ASP A 138 40.47 17.75 -17.10
N ASN A 139 41.66 17.71 -17.69
CA ASN A 139 42.08 18.55 -18.80
C ASN A 139 41.28 18.24 -20.08
N GLU A 140 39.95 18.16 -20.00
CA GLU A 140 39.08 18.00 -21.14
C GLU A 140 39.23 19.24 -22.04
N ASN A 141 39.68 18.99 -23.27
CA ASN A 141 39.73 19.99 -24.32
C ASN A 141 38.31 20.11 -24.89
N GLU A 142 37.62 21.18 -24.53
CA GLU A 142 36.34 21.54 -25.14
C GLU A 142 36.60 21.95 -26.60
N ASP A 143 35.91 21.29 -27.53
CA ASP A 143 35.87 21.73 -28.92
C ASP A 143 34.90 22.90 -29.01
N PHE A 144 35.38 24.12 -29.18
CA PHE A 144 34.52 25.31 -29.38
C PHE A 144 34.17 25.56 -30.85
N SER A 145 34.19 24.52 -31.69
CA SER A 145 33.70 24.62 -33.06
C SER A 145 32.27 25.17 -33.11
N VAL A 146 32.06 26.10 -34.04
CA VAL A 146 30.76 26.75 -34.25
C VAL A 146 29.67 25.72 -34.51
N VAL A 147 29.99 24.65 -35.25
CA VAL A 147 29.12 23.50 -35.46
C VAL A 147 29.89 22.22 -35.18
N LYS A 148 29.33 21.37 -34.31
CA LYS A 148 29.80 20.01 -34.05
C LYS A 148 28.67 19.02 -34.32
N THR A 149 28.97 18.00 -35.13
CA THR A 149 28.09 16.85 -35.27
C THR A 149 28.35 15.94 -34.08
N LEU A 150 27.29 15.58 -33.35
CA LEU A 150 27.36 14.58 -32.28
C LEU A 150 27.03 13.21 -32.91
N GLU A 151 26.25 12.38 -32.25
CA GLU A 151 25.79 11.10 -32.81
C GLU A 151 24.46 11.20 -33.58
N THR A 152 24.16 10.13 -34.32
CA THR A 152 22.80 9.84 -34.76
C THR A 152 22.10 9.03 -33.68
N SER A 153 20.82 9.29 -33.48
CA SER A 153 20.01 8.58 -32.49
C SER A 153 18.66 8.23 -33.09
N ASP A 154 18.01 7.26 -32.46
CA ASP A 154 16.69 6.76 -32.81
C ASP A 154 15.70 6.98 -31.67
N MET A 155 14.44 7.22 -32.03
CA MET A 155 13.30 7.25 -31.12
C MET A 155 12.11 6.65 -31.85
N ARG A 156 11.82 5.37 -31.61
CA ARG A 156 10.82 4.59 -32.35
C ARG A 156 11.07 4.64 -33.86
N LYS A 157 10.17 5.29 -34.61
CA LYS A 157 10.29 5.51 -36.06
C LYS A 157 11.20 6.70 -36.43
N TRP A 158 11.56 7.53 -35.48
CA TRP A 158 12.24 8.79 -35.69
C TRP A 158 13.75 8.60 -35.65
N HIS A 159 14.40 8.72 -36.81
CA HIS A 159 15.85 8.68 -36.93
C HIS A 159 16.37 10.11 -37.13
N PHE A 160 17.40 10.53 -36.39
CA PHE A 160 17.87 11.92 -36.43
C PHE A 160 19.36 12.07 -36.14
N VAL A 161 19.92 13.19 -36.58
CA VAL A 161 21.27 13.64 -36.21
C VAL A 161 21.19 14.79 -35.22
N ARG A 162 22.07 14.77 -34.22
CA ARG A 162 22.21 15.81 -33.21
C ARG A 162 23.35 16.77 -33.61
N ILE A 163 23.05 18.06 -33.68
CA ILE A 163 23.98 19.09 -34.14
C ILE A 163 24.12 20.17 -33.08
N ARG A 164 25.31 20.30 -32.48
CA ARG A 164 25.62 21.39 -31.55
C ARG A 164 26.02 22.64 -32.34
N PHE A 165 25.41 23.77 -32.02
CA PHE A 165 25.70 25.08 -32.59
C PHE A 165 26.10 26.06 -31.48
N VAL A 166 27.31 26.59 -31.57
CA VAL A 166 27.88 27.60 -30.68
C VAL A 166 28.16 28.85 -31.51
N PRO A 167 27.27 29.86 -31.54
CA PRO A 167 27.39 31.03 -32.41
C PRO A 167 28.52 32.01 -32.06
N PHE A 168 29.53 31.61 -31.29
CA PHE A 168 30.66 32.46 -30.94
C PHE A 168 31.99 31.76 -31.15
N GLU A 169 32.88 32.40 -31.90
CA GLU A 169 34.31 32.07 -31.91
C GLU A 169 35.00 32.96 -30.87
N TYR A 170 35.72 32.33 -29.93
CA TYR A 170 36.41 33.03 -28.85
C TYR A 170 37.89 32.65 -28.80
N THR A 171 38.76 33.66 -28.82
CA THR A 171 40.21 33.48 -28.60
C THR A 171 40.59 34.03 -27.23
N GLU A 172 40.86 33.15 -26.28
CA GLU A 172 41.05 33.52 -24.87
C GLU A 172 42.26 34.43 -24.64
N TYR A 173 43.40 34.18 -25.30
CA TYR A 173 44.66 34.92 -25.08
C TYR A 173 44.54 36.44 -25.29
N ASN A 174 43.78 36.89 -26.29
CA ASN A 174 43.58 38.31 -26.61
C ASN A 174 42.12 38.77 -26.40
N GLY A 175 41.23 37.87 -25.98
CA GLY A 175 39.81 38.14 -25.80
C GLY A 175 39.08 38.53 -27.08
N HIS A 176 39.48 37.98 -28.24
CA HIS A 176 38.79 38.22 -29.51
C HIS A 176 37.47 37.46 -29.56
N LEU A 177 36.37 38.15 -29.87
CA LEU A 177 35.04 37.56 -29.96
C LEU A 177 34.43 37.82 -31.34
N VAL A 178 33.98 36.77 -32.02
CA VAL A 178 33.30 36.84 -33.32
C VAL A 178 31.95 36.12 -33.21
N LEU A 179 30.87 36.80 -33.58
CA LEU A 179 29.53 36.22 -33.66
C LEU A 179 29.31 35.58 -35.04
N VAL A 180 28.88 34.32 -35.06
CA VAL A 180 28.40 33.66 -36.29
C VAL A 180 26.89 33.79 -36.36
N LYS A 181 26.41 34.62 -37.29
CA LYS A 181 25.00 35.02 -37.40
C LYS A 181 24.11 33.95 -38.01
N ASP A 182 24.51 33.44 -39.16
CA ASP A 182 23.78 32.41 -39.88
C ASP A 182 24.77 31.35 -40.35
N VAL A 183 24.40 30.07 -40.23
CA VAL A 183 25.13 28.93 -40.76
C VAL A 183 24.18 28.08 -41.59
N THR A 184 24.56 27.77 -42.82
CA THR A 184 23.83 26.81 -43.66
C THR A 184 24.60 25.50 -43.70
N LEU A 185 23.94 24.44 -43.23
CA LEU A 185 24.44 23.09 -43.18
C LEU A 185 23.87 22.28 -44.33
N LYS A 186 24.74 21.49 -44.98
CA LYS A 186 24.35 20.41 -45.88
C LYS A 186 24.57 19.09 -45.17
N ILE A 187 23.48 18.37 -44.92
CA ILE A 187 23.47 17.06 -44.28
C ILE A 187 23.26 16.02 -45.37
N THR A 188 24.22 15.13 -45.60
CA THR A 188 24.18 14.08 -46.63
C THR A 188 23.96 12.72 -45.98
N PHE A 189 23.14 11.85 -46.59
CA PHE A 189 22.80 10.52 -46.04
C PHE A 189 22.46 9.51 -47.14
N ASP A 190 22.67 8.23 -46.87
CA ASP A 190 22.16 7.14 -47.72
C ASP A 190 20.79 6.69 -47.21
N LYS A 191 19.76 6.76 -48.06
CA LYS A 191 18.42 6.26 -47.71
C LYS A 191 18.40 4.74 -47.62
N ASN A 192 17.65 4.23 -46.66
CA ASN A 192 17.29 2.81 -46.60
C ASN A 192 15.97 2.57 -47.35
N ASN A 193 15.99 1.65 -48.33
CA ASN A 193 14.83 1.34 -49.17
C ASN A 193 13.93 0.24 -48.58
N GLN A 194 14.25 -0.28 -47.38
CA GLN A 194 13.56 -1.40 -46.74
C GLN A 194 13.10 -1.02 -45.32
N VAL A 195 12.40 0.11 -45.18
CA VAL A 195 11.81 0.51 -43.90
C VAL A 195 10.52 -0.30 -43.65
N PRO A 196 10.38 -1.00 -42.51
CA PRO A 196 9.18 -1.77 -42.21
C PRO A 196 7.92 -0.91 -42.17
N GLU A 197 6.83 -1.37 -42.80
CA GLU A 197 5.55 -0.64 -42.82
C GLU A 197 4.96 -0.45 -41.42
N SER A 198 5.18 -1.42 -40.52
CA SER A 198 4.75 -1.33 -39.11
C SER A 198 5.40 -0.16 -38.37
N LEU A 199 6.69 0.11 -38.64
CA LEU A 199 7.42 1.23 -38.05
C LEU A 199 6.91 2.58 -38.58
N LEU A 200 6.59 2.66 -39.88
CA LEU A 200 6.07 3.90 -40.48
C LEU A 200 4.65 4.26 -40.01
N LYS A 201 3.85 3.27 -39.60
CA LYS A 201 2.48 3.47 -39.09
C LYS A 201 2.42 3.83 -37.61
N ASP A 202 3.52 3.66 -36.89
CA ASP A 202 3.59 3.96 -35.47
C ASP A 202 3.35 5.46 -35.20
N ASP A 203 2.35 5.82 -34.41
CA ASP A 203 1.99 7.21 -34.09
C ASP A 203 2.08 7.55 -32.60
N VAL A 204 2.52 6.61 -31.75
CA VAL A 204 2.42 6.68 -30.28
C VAL A 204 3.09 7.92 -29.67
N LEU A 205 4.28 8.26 -30.15
CA LEU A 205 5.09 9.39 -29.65
C LEU A 205 5.14 10.58 -30.63
N ASP A 206 4.22 10.68 -31.58
CA ASP A 206 4.23 11.78 -32.57
C ASP A 206 4.11 13.15 -31.92
N ASN A 207 3.29 13.28 -30.87
CA ASN A 207 3.16 14.53 -30.12
C ASN A 207 4.43 14.87 -29.33
N PHE A 208 5.12 13.85 -28.79
CA PHE A 208 6.40 14.02 -28.11
C PHE A 208 7.48 14.50 -29.09
N ALA A 209 7.55 13.86 -30.26
CA ALA A 209 8.48 14.17 -31.36
C ALA A 209 8.31 15.58 -31.93
N LYS A 210 7.06 16.08 -32.05
CA LYS A 210 6.77 17.39 -32.65
C LYS A 210 7.54 18.55 -32.02
N GLY A 211 7.79 18.48 -30.71
CA GLY A 211 8.52 19.51 -29.96
C GLY A 211 10.03 19.28 -29.90
N MET A 212 10.58 18.31 -30.63
CA MET A 212 11.98 17.88 -30.52
C MET A 212 12.81 18.24 -31.76
N PHE A 213 12.18 18.26 -32.95
CA PHE A 213 12.90 18.37 -34.22
C PHE A 213 12.65 19.69 -34.94
N ILE A 214 13.72 20.36 -35.38
CA ILE A 214 13.61 21.66 -36.05
C ILE A 214 13.03 21.59 -37.47
N ASN A 215 13.12 20.43 -38.11
CA ASN A 215 12.61 20.19 -39.47
C ASN A 215 11.38 19.27 -39.48
N TYR A 216 10.65 19.14 -38.36
CA TYR A 216 9.50 18.23 -38.24
C TYR A 216 8.48 18.38 -39.37
N ASP A 217 8.00 19.61 -39.62
CA ASP A 217 6.97 19.87 -40.63
C ASP A 217 7.48 19.56 -42.05
N SER A 218 8.72 19.91 -42.37
CA SER A 218 9.32 19.62 -43.68
C SER A 218 9.62 18.13 -43.87
N ALA A 219 10.07 17.44 -42.82
CA ALA A 219 10.26 15.99 -42.84
C ALA A 219 8.93 15.27 -43.11
N LYS A 220 7.82 15.81 -42.58
CA LYS A 220 6.48 15.29 -42.84
C LYS A 220 6.04 15.47 -44.29
N GLU A 221 6.30 16.62 -44.90
CA GLU A 221 6.03 16.85 -46.32
C GLU A 221 6.84 15.91 -47.23
N LEU A 222 8.04 15.52 -46.81
CA LEU A 222 8.92 14.58 -47.53
C LEU A 222 8.57 13.09 -47.30
N GLY A 223 7.55 12.80 -46.50
CA GLY A 223 7.10 11.44 -46.24
C GLY A 223 7.95 10.66 -45.24
N TYR A 224 8.83 11.32 -44.47
CA TYR A 224 9.58 10.68 -43.39
C TYR A 224 8.67 10.32 -42.20
N VAL A 225 7.54 11.03 -42.08
CA VAL A 225 6.62 10.97 -40.94
C VAL A 225 5.32 10.24 -41.27
N ASN A 226 4.94 10.15 -42.56
CA ASN A 226 3.71 9.49 -43.02
C ASN A 226 3.71 9.28 -44.55
N PRO A 227 3.55 8.05 -45.08
CA PRO A 227 3.13 7.85 -46.46
C PRO A 227 1.61 8.04 -46.53
N ALA A 228 1.13 9.12 -47.13
CA ALA A 228 -0.30 9.37 -47.29
C ALA A 228 -1.00 8.24 -48.10
N SER A 229 -1.50 7.23 -47.40
CA SER A 229 -2.54 6.30 -47.88
C SER A 229 -3.18 5.53 -46.72
N TYR A 230 -4.01 6.22 -45.94
CA TYR A 230 -5.25 5.62 -45.46
C TYR A 230 -6.32 6.71 -45.46
N SER A 231 -7.28 6.57 -46.37
CA SER A 231 -8.42 7.46 -46.41
C SER A 231 -9.13 7.42 -45.06
N LYS A 232 -9.62 8.58 -44.66
CA LYS A 232 -10.49 8.80 -43.51
C LYS A 232 -11.88 8.19 -43.79
N THR A 233 -11.93 6.89 -44.06
CA THR A 233 -13.12 6.05 -44.22
C THR A 233 -12.78 4.64 -43.74
N SER A 234 -12.67 4.47 -42.42
CA SER A 234 -12.83 3.17 -41.76
C SER A 234 -14.09 3.25 -40.90
N THR A 235 -15.21 2.90 -41.52
CA THR A 235 -16.39 2.37 -40.85
C THR A 235 -16.08 0.94 -40.43
N THR A 236 -15.34 0.74 -39.33
CA THR A 236 -15.38 -0.42 -38.42
C THR A 236 -14.39 -0.21 -37.25
N GLY A 237 -14.89 0.29 -36.12
CA GLY A 237 -14.86 -0.45 -34.85
C GLY A 237 -13.58 -0.88 -34.14
N THR A 238 -12.36 -0.41 -34.43
CA THR A 238 -11.21 -0.59 -33.50
C THR A 238 -10.44 0.71 -33.32
N SER A 239 -10.52 1.31 -32.14
CA SER A 239 -9.74 2.51 -31.79
C SER A 239 -8.25 2.18 -31.73
N ASN A 240 -7.41 2.94 -32.43
CA ASN A 240 -5.94 2.86 -32.38
C ASN A 240 -5.40 3.43 -31.04
N GLN A 241 -5.88 2.90 -29.91
CA GLN A 241 -5.53 3.39 -28.58
C GLN A 241 -4.09 3.00 -28.23
N PRO A 242 -3.31 3.86 -27.56
CA PRO A 242 -2.01 3.49 -27.04
C PRO A 242 -2.15 2.42 -25.96
N THR A 243 -1.19 1.49 -25.92
CA THR A 243 -1.13 0.47 -24.88
C THR A 243 -0.40 0.98 -23.64
N TYR A 244 -0.98 0.69 -22.47
CA TYR A 244 -0.38 0.86 -21.15
C TYR A 244 0.01 -0.54 -20.64
N LEU A 245 1.29 -0.85 -20.66
CA LEU A 245 1.81 -2.14 -20.23
C LEU A 245 2.17 -2.10 -18.75
N ILE A 246 1.68 -3.08 -17.98
CA ILE A 246 2.08 -3.31 -16.60
C ILE A 246 3.02 -4.52 -16.59
N LEU A 247 4.28 -4.31 -16.20
CA LEU A 247 5.27 -5.35 -15.97
C LEU A 247 5.33 -5.64 -14.47
N THR A 248 4.99 -6.86 -14.05
CA THR A 248 4.93 -7.21 -12.62
C THR A 248 5.32 -8.67 -12.33
N THR A 249 5.05 -9.18 -11.14
CA THR A 249 5.24 -10.59 -10.77
C THR A 249 3.93 -11.37 -10.86
N SER A 250 4.02 -12.69 -10.98
CA SER A 250 2.83 -13.55 -10.98
C SER A 250 2.02 -13.44 -9.68
N THR A 251 2.70 -13.18 -8.56
CA THR A 251 2.08 -12.95 -7.24
C THR A 251 1.20 -11.69 -7.23
N ILE A 252 1.69 -10.58 -7.77
CA ILE A 252 0.91 -9.33 -7.85
C ILE A 252 -0.28 -9.52 -8.81
N GLN A 253 -0.05 -10.11 -9.99
CA GLN A 253 -1.11 -10.33 -10.96
C GLN A 253 -2.24 -11.22 -10.39
N THR A 254 -1.89 -12.34 -9.74
CA THR A 254 -2.87 -13.29 -9.20
C THR A 254 -3.58 -12.79 -7.93
N SER A 255 -3.06 -11.74 -7.28
CA SER A 255 -3.71 -11.10 -6.14
C SER A 255 -4.91 -10.22 -6.49
N HIS A 256 -5.18 -9.99 -7.79
CA HIS A 256 -6.26 -9.11 -8.30
C HIS A 256 -6.15 -7.63 -7.91
N VAL A 257 -5.04 -7.20 -7.28
CA VAL A 257 -4.83 -5.80 -6.88
C VAL A 257 -4.81 -4.81 -8.05
N LEU A 258 -4.54 -5.29 -9.26
CA LEU A 258 -4.43 -4.45 -10.46
C LEU A 258 -5.79 -4.16 -11.12
N ASP A 259 -6.84 -4.93 -10.80
CA ASP A 259 -8.09 -4.95 -11.58
C ASP A 259 -8.76 -3.57 -11.64
N ASP A 260 -8.79 -2.86 -10.51
CA ASP A 260 -9.31 -1.50 -10.39
C ASP A 260 -8.49 -0.49 -11.21
N PHE A 261 -7.17 -0.63 -11.18
CA PHE A 261 -6.28 0.27 -11.90
C PHE A 261 -6.31 0.03 -13.41
N ILE A 262 -6.39 -1.24 -13.84
CA ILE A 262 -6.59 -1.65 -15.24
C ILE A 262 -7.88 -1.05 -15.78
N ARG A 263 -8.98 -1.17 -15.04
CA ARG A 263 -10.26 -0.54 -15.36
C ARG A 263 -10.14 0.98 -15.50
N LEU A 264 -9.50 1.63 -14.54
CA LEU A 264 -9.25 3.07 -14.57
C LEU A 264 -8.51 3.49 -15.84
N LYS A 265 -7.38 2.85 -16.15
CA LYS A 265 -6.57 3.17 -17.34
C LYS A 265 -7.31 2.89 -18.64
N SER A 266 -8.06 1.80 -18.70
CA SER A 266 -8.89 1.48 -19.87
C SER A 266 -9.87 2.60 -20.20
N ALA A 267 -10.47 3.20 -19.18
CA ALA A 267 -11.43 4.27 -19.36
C ALA A 267 -10.80 5.67 -19.50
N PHE A 268 -9.48 5.80 -19.27
CA PHE A 268 -8.66 6.90 -19.80
C PHE A 268 -8.20 6.67 -21.25
N GLY A 269 -8.68 5.61 -21.89
CA GLY A 269 -8.44 5.32 -23.30
C GLY A 269 -7.21 4.47 -23.55
N PHE A 270 -6.63 3.80 -22.55
CA PHE A 270 -5.52 2.90 -22.79
C PHE A 270 -5.99 1.48 -23.11
N ASN A 271 -5.32 0.80 -24.04
CA ASN A 271 -5.37 -0.65 -24.05
C ASN A 271 -4.42 -1.16 -22.95
N VAL A 272 -4.92 -1.87 -21.93
CA VAL A 272 -4.07 -2.25 -20.80
C VAL A 272 -3.64 -3.71 -20.93
N SER A 273 -2.34 -3.96 -20.91
CA SER A 273 -1.77 -5.31 -20.95
C SER A 273 -0.93 -5.58 -19.71
N VAL A 274 -1.04 -6.77 -19.13
CA VAL A 274 -0.21 -7.20 -18.00
C VAL A 274 0.71 -8.33 -18.45
N VAL A 275 2.00 -8.19 -18.17
CA VAL A 275 3.01 -9.24 -18.39
C VAL A 275 3.75 -9.48 -17.08
N THR A 276 4.07 -10.74 -16.79
CA THR A 276 4.82 -11.10 -15.59
C THR A 276 6.25 -11.45 -15.90
N VAL A 277 7.17 -11.05 -15.01
CA VAL A 277 8.60 -11.35 -15.14
C VAL A 277 8.88 -12.85 -15.16
N ASP A 278 8.03 -13.66 -14.50
CA ASP A 278 8.13 -15.12 -14.45
C ASP A 278 7.52 -15.82 -15.69
N SER A 279 6.87 -15.07 -16.59
CA SER A 279 6.24 -15.63 -17.79
C SER A 279 7.27 -16.16 -18.78
N ASN A 280 6.84 -17.15 -19.58
CA ASN A 280 7.64 -17.66 -20.70
C ASN A 280 7.97 -16.57 -21.73
N ASP A 281 7.16 -15.52 -21.84
CA ASP A 281 7.38 -14.41 -22.77
C ASP A 281 8.66 -13.63 -22.43
N ILE A 282 9.00 -13.50 -21.14
CA ILE A 282 10.23 -12.85 -20.67
C ILE A 282 11.35 -13.87 -20.46
N GLN A 283 11.08 -15.01 -19.82
CA GLN A 283 12.11 -15.98 -19.45
C GLN A 283 12.82 -16.60 -20.65
N ASN A 284 12.10 -16.76 -21.78
CA ASN A 284 12.65 -17.30 -23.03
C ASN A 284 13.34 -16.26 -23.92
N GLN A 285 13.32 -14.97 -23.55
CA GLN A 285 14.11 -13.98 -24.28
C GLN A 285 15.59 -14.31 -24.16
N LYS A 286 16.34 -14.01 -25.23
CA LYS A 286 17.80 -13.99 -25.17
C LYS A 286 18.25 -12.78 -24.36
N GLY A 287 19.33 -12.91 -23.62
CA GLY A 287 19.92 -11.84 -22.82
C GLY A 287 20.86 -12.43 -21.77
N ARG A 288 21.87 -11.68 -21.35
CA ARG A 288 22.86 -12.12 -20.35
C ARG A 288 22.24 -12.29 -18.97
N ASP A 289 21.25 -11.48 -18.65
CA ASP A 289 20.57 -11.42 -17.36
C ASP A 289 19.10 -11.00 -17.52
N LEU A 290 18.40 -10.87 -16.38
CA LEU A 290 16.97 -10.56 -16.36
C LEU A 290 16.64 -9.16 -16.92
N PRO A 291 17.37 -8.07 -16.59
CA PRO A 291 17.09 -6.78 -17.21
C PRO A 291 17.22 -6.80 -18.73
N GLU A 292 18.24 -7.46 -19.28
CA GLU A 292 18.38 -7.56 -20.74
C GLU A 292 17.24 -8.37 -21.36
N LYS A 293 16.81 -9.46 -20.71
CA LYS A 293 15.63 -10.23 -21.16
C LYS A 293 14.35 -9.39 -21.18
N ILE A 294 14.12 -8.58 -20.13
CA ILE A 294 12.97 -7.67 -20.06
C ILE A 294 13.05 -6.64 -21.19
N ARG A 295 14.20 -5.99 -21.38
CA ARG A 295 14.40 -5.00 -22.45
C ARG A 295 14.18 -5.64 -23.83
N ASN A 296 14.70 -6.84 -24.05
CA ASN A 296 14.54 -7.57 -25.32
C ASN A 296 13.08 -8.00 -25.57
N TYR A 297 12.33 -8.37 -24.53
CA TYR A 297 10.88 -8.55 -24.64
C TYR A 297 10.22 -7.24 -25.10
N LEU A 298 10.47 -6.12 -24.43
CA LEU A 298 9.89 -4.81 -24.79
C LEU A 298 10.23 -4.42 -26.24
N LYS A 299 11.50 -4.56 -26.66
CA LYS A 299 11.94 -4.36 -28.06
C LYS A 299 11.13 -5.19 -29.04
N SER A 300 10.79 -6.43 -28.69
CA SER A 300 10.04 -7.33 -29.58
C SER A 300 8.57 -6.96 -29.74
N VAL A 301 7.97 -6.19 -28.81
CA VAL A 301 6.52 -5.94 -28.79
C VAL A 301 6.11 -4.46 -28.86
N TYR A 302 6.98 -3.49 -28.57
CA TYR A 302 6.55 -2.09 -28.37
C TYR A 302 5.87 -1.44 -29.59
N ILE A 303 6.33 -1.72 -30.80
CA ILE A 303 5.68 -1.28 -32.04
C ILE A 303 4.41 -2.09 -32.30
N ALA A 304 4.50 -3.43 -32.26
CA ALA A 304 3.38 -4.32 -32.60
C ALA A 304 2.16 -4.14 -31.67
N ASN A 305 2.43 -3.85 -30.39
CA ASN A 305 1.41 -3.67 -29.37
C ASN A 305 1.12 -2.20 -29.07
N ASN A 306 1.68 -1.24 -29.83
CA ASN A 306 1.41 0.19 -29.66
C ASN A 306 1.73 0.72 -28.24
N ILE A 307 2.78 0.22 -27.58
CA ILE A 307 3.05 0.46 -26.14
C ILE A 307 3.55 1.88 -25.91
N LYS A 308 2.75 2.75 -25.28
CA LYS A 308 3.21 4.08 -24.88
C LYS A 308 3.89 4.07 -23.51
N TYR A 309 3.20 3.48 -22.54
CA TYR A 309 3.60 3.51 -21.14
C TYR A 309 3.96 2.12 -20.67
N VAL A 310 5.00 2.04 -19.83
CA VAL A 310 5.36 0.85 -19.08
C VAL A 310 5.37 1.21 -17.60
N LEU A 311 4.46 0.62 -16.83
CA LEU A 311 4.50 0.69 -15.37
C LEU A 311 5.13 -0.59 -14.83
N ILE A 312 6.27 -0.46 -14.16
CA ILE A 312 6.94 -1.55 -13.47
C ILE A 312 6.39 -1.63 -12.04
N ILE A 313 5.84 -2.78 -11.64
CA ILE A 313 5.38 -3.03 -10.27
C ILE A 313 6.19 -4.20 -9.70
N GLY A 314 7.19 -3.86 -8.91
CA GLY A 314 8.13 -4.79 -8.28
C GLY A 314 9.37 -4.06 -7.79
N SER A 315 9.99 -4.57 -6.72
CA SER A 315 11.25 -4.06 -6.20
C SER A 315 12.43 -4.38 -7.13
N ILE A 316 13.60 -3.81 -6.82
CA ILE A 316 14.85 -4.15 -7.53
C ILE A 316 15.25 -5.63 -7.40
N ASN A 317 14.73 -6.33 -6.38
CA ASN A 317 15.03 -7.76 -6.17
C ASN A 317 14.20 -8.68 -7.08
N THR A 318 13.02 -8.25 -7.53
CA THR A 318 12.12 -9.03 -8.38
C THR A 318 12.18 -8.58 -9.84
N ILE A 319 12.21 -7.27 -10.07
CA ILE A 319 12.35 -6.65 -11.39
C ILE A 319 13.52 -5.66 -11.31
N PRO A 320 14.76 -6.12 -11.54
CA PRO A 320 15.95 -5.32 -11.31
C PRO A 320 16.02 -4.09 -12.21
N MET A 321 16.67 -3.04 -11.74
CA MET A 321 17.08 -1.91 -12.57
C MET A 321 18.42 -2.24 -13.24
N ARG A 322 18.72 -1.63 -14.38
CA ARG A 322 20.04 -1.78 -14.99
C ARG A 322 21.05 -0.91 -14.25
N TYR A 323 22.16 -1.49 -13.85
CA TYR A 323 23.32 -0.74 -13.35
C TYR A 323 24.11 -0.18 -14.53
N CYS A 324 24.39 1.12 -14.49
CA CYS A 324 25.11 1.85 -15.53
C CYS A 324 26.38 2.54 -15.00
N TYR A 325 27.33 2.76 -15.89
CA TYR A 325 28.67 3.28 -15.61
C TYR A 325 28.94 4.52 -16.47
N PRO A 326 28.25 5.64 -16.22
CA PRO A 326 28.37 6.82 -17.08
C PRO A 326 29.81 7.34 -17.18
N ASN A 327 30.62 7.22 -16.12
CA ASN A 327 32.05 7.49 -16.19
C ASN A 327 32.80 6.23 -16.65
N PRO A 328 33.43 6.27 -17.84
CA PRO A 328 34.10 5.11 -18.43
C PRO A 328 35.38 4.68 -17.70
N THR A 329 35.84 5.43 -16.70
CA THR A 329 37.07 5.10 -15.95
C THR A 329 36.80 4.41 -14.60
N TYR A 330 35.55 4.41 -14.14
CA TYR A 330 35.20 3.93 -12.79
C TYR A 330 35.09 2.42 -12.67
N HIS A 331 35.05 1.69 -13.78
CA HIS A 331 35.12 0.24 -13.78
C HIS A 331 36.57 -0.29 -13.90
N ASP A 332 37.54 0.58 -14.21
CA ASP A 332 38.95 0.22 -14.29
C ASP A 332 39.60 0.22 -12.88
N ASN A 333 39.80 -0.99 -12.35
CA ASN A 333 40.44 -1.22 -11.06
C ASN A 333 41.93 -0.81 -11.01
N SER A 334 42.54 -0.46 -12.15
CA SER A 334 43.91 0.05 -12.21
C SER A 334 44.06 1.44 -11.58
N ASN A 335 42.95 2.19 -11.46
CA ASN A 335 42.91 3.53 -10.87
C ASN A 335 42.55 3.54 -9.37
N GLY A 336 42.34 2.37 -8.76
CA GLY A 336 42.03 2.25 -7.34
C GLY A 336 40.59 2.59 -6.93
N PHE A 337 39.69 2.81 -7.89
CA PHE A 337 38.26 2.98 -7.65
C PHE A 337 37.55 1.63 -7.46
N ASP A 338 36.52 1.61 -6.61
CA ASP A 338 35.64 0.45 -6.43
C ASP A 338 34.45 0.58 -7.41
N PRO A 339 34.37 -0.25 -8.46
CA PRO A 339 33.29 -0.17 -9.46
C PRO A 339 31.90 -0.32 -8.85
N GLU A 340 31.79 -0.99 -7.70
CA GLU A 340 30.51 -1.21 -7.02
C GLU A 340 29.94 0.07 -6.40
N GLN A 341 30.79 1.06 -6.11
CA GLN A 341 30.38 2.34 -5.49
C GLN A 341 29.89 3.36 -6.52
N HIS A 342 30.25 3.19 -7.79
CA HIS A 342 30.01 4.18 -8.84
C HIS A 342 28.92 3.80 -9.84
N LYS A 343 28.33 2.61 -9.70
CA LYS A 343 27.22 2.15 -10.54
C LYS A 343 25.91 2.85 -10.21
N ILE A 344 25.15 3.22 -11.24
CA ILE A 344 23.86 3.90 -11.11
C ILE A 344 22.73 2.99 -11.59
N PRO A 345 21.80 2.56 -10.73
CA PRO A 345 20.62 1.82 -11.15
C PRO A 345 19.62 2.74 -11.85
N THR A 346 19.17 2.38 -13.06
CA THR A 346 18.21 3.18 -13.82
C THR A 346 17.12 2.33 -14.49
N ASP A 347 15.90 2.87 -14.51
CA ASP A 347 14.81 2.38 -15.36
C ASP A 347 14.85 2.99 -16.76
N TYR A 348 15.73 3.97 -17.02
CA TYR A 348 15.88 4.54 -18.36
C TYR A 348 16.28 3.47 -19.39
N TYR A 349 17.02 2.46 -18.97
CA TYR A 349 17.35 1.28 -19.79
C TYR A 349 16.13 0.58 -20.38
N TYR A 350 14.97 0.61 -19.71
CA TYR A 350 13.72 0.04 -20.21
C TYR A 350 12.91 1.00 -21.09
N ALA A 351 13.22 2.30 -21.04
CA ALA A 351 12.58 3.32 -21.83
C ALA A 351 13.27 3.52 -23.19
N ASP A 352 14.60 3.52 -23.23
CA ASP A 352 15.38 3.48 -24.46
C ASP A 352 15.47 2.02 -24.93
N LEU A 353 14.84 1.70 -26.06
CA LEU A 353 14.77 0.37 -26.67
C LEU A 353 15.58 0.27 -27.97
N THR A 354 15.86 1.37 -28.67
CA THR A 354 16.65 1.38 -29.90
C THR A 354 18.16 1.51 -29.65
N GLY A 355 18.58 2.12 -28.55
CA GLY A 355 19.97 2.39 -28.25
C GLY A 355 20.77 1.13 -27.89
N ASP A 356 22.07 1.19 -28.12
CA ASP A 356 23.00 0.15 -27.71
C ASP A 356 23.74 0.57 -26.44
N TRP A 357 23.33 -0.05 -25.33
CA TRP A 357 23.79 0.30 -23.98
C TRP A 357 25.05 -0.47 -23.57
N ASP A 358 25.65 -1.26 -24.46
CA ASP A 358 26.90 -2.01 -24.22
C ASP A 358 27.51 -2.33 -25.60
N SER A 359 27.89 -1.27 -26.31
CA SER A 359 28.28 -1.27 -27.73
C SER A 359 29.62 -1.96 -27.98
N ASP A 360 30.53 -1.94 -27.01
CA ASP A 360 31.80 -2.65 -27.07
C ASP A 360 31.75 -4.04 -26.42
N ASN A 361 30.60 -4.40 -25.82
CA ASN A 361 30.29 -5.70 -25.25
C ASN A 361 31.28 -6.12 -24.13
N ASP A 362 31.63 -5.16 -23.29
CA ASP A 362 32.48 -5.38 -22.12
C ASP A 362 31.67 -5.63 -20.83
N GLY A 363 30.35 -5.39 -20.87
CA GLY A 363 29.42 -5.62 -19.77
C GLY A 363 29.20 -4.42 -18.84
N TYR A 364 29.81 -3.27 -19.12
CA TYR A 364 29.56 -2.00 -18.46
C TYR A 364 28.60 -1.18 -19.29
N PHE A 365 27.42 -0.91 -18.72
CA PHE A 365 26.33 -0.36 -19.53
C PHE A 365 26.25 1.16 -19.46
N GLY A 366 25.98 1.81 -20.58
CA GLY A 366 25.63 3.23 -20.69
C GLY A 366 26.83 4.16 -20.50
N GLU A 367 28.01 3.76 -20.95
CA GLU A 367 29.26 4.48 -20.78
C GLU A 367 29.38 5.68 -21.72
N TYR A 368 29.76 6.84 -21.17
CA TYR A 368 29.90 8.05 -21.96
C TYR A 368 31.03 7.93 -22.98
N GLY A 369 30.70 8.03 -24.27
CA GLY A 369 31.66 8.04 -25.37
C GLY A 369 32.16 6.66 -25.82
N GLN A 370 31.72 5.58 -25.16
CA GLN A 370 31.96 4.19 -25.58
C GLN A 370 30.68 3.52 -26.06
N ASP A 371 29.54 3.80 -25.42
CA ASP A 371 28.23 3.26 -25.78
C ASP A 371 27.37 4.20 -26.63
N ASN A 372 26.59 3.61 -27.53
CA ASN A 372 25.68 4.30 -28.44
C ASN A 372 24.24 4.28 -27.92
N ILE A 373 24.03 4.92 -26.77
CA ILE A 373 22.69 5.18 -26.22
C ILE A 373 21.96 6.26 -27.03
N ASP A 374 20.62 6.20 -27.10
CA ASP A 374 19.87 7.14 -27.93
C ASP A 374 19.57 8.48 -27.25
N LEU A 375 19.66 8.51 -25.91
CA LEU A 375 19.24 9.65 -25.09
C LEU A 375 17.79 10.10 -25.32
N THR A 376 16.95 9.22 -25.85
CA THR A 376 15.51 9.41 -25.98
C THR A 376 14.73 8.14 -25.64
N PRO A 377 13.45 8.26 -25.20
CA PRO A 377 12.63 7.09 -24.91
C PRO A 377 11.88 6.54 -26.14
N ASP A 378 11.85 5.22 -26.28
CA ASP A 378 10.87 4.52 -27.10
C ASP A 378 9.55 4.26 -26.36
N VAL A 379 9.62 4.08 -25.04
CA VAL A 379 8.47 3.93 -24.16
C VAL A 379 8.68 4.76 -22.90
N ILE A 380 7.59 5.21 -22.28
CA ILE A 380 7.64 6.06 -21.09
C ILE A 380 7.47 5.19 -19.85
N VAL A 381 8.49 5.15 -18.98
CA VAL A 381 8.57 4.23 -17.84
C VAL A 381 8.29 4.92 -16.51
N GLY A 382 7.57 4.24 -15.62
CA GLY A 382 7.51 4.57 -14.19
C GLY A 382 7.50 3.30 -13.34
N ARG A 383 7.78 3.42 -12.03
CA ARG A 383 7.93 2.27 -11.12
C ARG A 383 7.13 2.41 -9.82
N ILE A 384 6.49 1.33 -9.39
CA ILE A 384 6.02 1.13 -8.01
C ILE A 384 6.92 0.05 -7.38
N PRO A 385 7.89 0.42 -6.52
CA PRO A 385 8.99 -0.47 -6.11
C PRO A 385 8.61 -1.41 -4.94
N PHE A 386 7.44 -2.07 -5.03
CA PHE A 386 6.93 -2.95 -3.97
C PHE A 386 6.49 -4.31 -4.53
N ASP A 387 6.74 -5.36 -3.77
CA ASP A 387 6.40 -6.75 -4.12
C ASP A 387 5.15 -7.26 -3.40
N ASP A 388 4.65 -6.55 -2.39
CA ASP A 388 3.50 -6.95 -1.60
C ASP A 388 2.20 -6.31 -2.10
N ALA A 389 1.17 -7.15 -2.32
CA ALA A 389 -0.10 -6.73 -2.88
C ALA A 389 -0.80 -5.64 -2.05
N LEU A 390 -0.69 -5.67 -0.72
CA LEU A 390 -1.32 -4.66 0.13
C LEU A 390 -0.71 -3.27 -0.06
N THR A 391 0.63 -3.15 -0.07
CA THR A 391 1.30 -1.87 -0.31
C THR A 391 1.03 -1.38 -1.72
N VAL A 392 1.10 -2.26 -2.73
CA VAL A 392 0.74 -1.92 -4.12
C VAL A 392 -0.69 -1.39 -4.18
N SER A 393 -1.65 -2.05 -3.53
CA SER A 393 -3.06 -1.60 -3.45
C SER A 393 -3.20 -0.19 -2.91
N ASN A 394 -2.46 0.12 -1.83
CA ASN A 394 -2.49 1.44 -1.20
C ASN A 394 -1.89 2.53 -2.12
N VAL A 395 -0.82 2.21 -2.85
CA VAL A 395 -0.21 3.11 -3.84
C VAL A 395 -1.16 3.38 -4.99
N LEU A 396 -1.72 2.34 -5.60
CA LEU A 396 -2.67 2.47 -6.70
C LEU A 396 -3.93 3.23 -6.28
N SER A 397 -4.40 3.04 -5.04
CA SER A 397 -5.55 3.78 -4.49
C SER A 397 -5.29 5.28 -4.38
N ARG A 398 -4.09 5.71 -3.98
CA ARG A 398 -3.71 7.13 -3.95
C ARG A 398 -3.52 7.72 -5.34
N ILE A 399 -2.92 6.97 -6.27
CA ILE A 399 -2.83 7.38 -7.67
C ILE A 399 -4.24 7.58 -8.24
N LYS A 400 -5.15 6.63 -7.99
CA LYS A 400 -6.56 6.72 -8.36
C LYS A 400 -7.24 7.95 -7.75
N GLN A 401 -7.03 8.21 -6.46
CA GLN A 401 -7.53 9.40 -5.78
C GLN A 401 -7.01 10.69 -6.43
N TYR A 402 -5.72 10.76 -6.74
CA TYR A 402 -5.14 11.88 -7.47
C TYR A 402 -5.83 12.07 -8.81
N ILE A 403 -5.99 11.01 -9.60
CA ILE A 403 -6.56 11.10 -10.94
C ILE A 403 -8.03 11.55 -10.89
N LEU A 404 -8.82 11.00 -9.96
CA LEU A 404 -10.27 11.18 -9.94
C LEU A 404 -10.77 12.42 -9.22
N ASP A 405 -9.94 13.08 -8.40
CA ASP A 405 -10.37 14.30 -7.73
C ASP A 405 -10.59 15.45 -8.74
N THR A 406 -11.86 15.78 -8.96
CA THR A 406 -12.31 16.83 -9.89
C THR A 406 -12.51 18.19 -9.21
N THR A 407 -12.39 18.29 -7.88
CA THR A 407 -12.48 19.57 -7.15
C THR A 407 -11.25 20.44 -7.41
N GLY A 408 -10.08 19.80 -7.58
CA GLY A 408 -8.90 20.28 -8.31
C GLY A 408 -8.13 21.49 -7.74
N SER A 409 -8.67 22.24 -6.77
CA SER A 409 -8.03 23.46 -6.29
C SER A 409 -6.69 23.20 -5.60
N TRP A 410 -6.58 22.12 -4.83
CA TRP A 410 -5.33 21.74 -4.16
C TRP A 410 -4.25 21.27 -5.15
N LYS A 411 -4.64 20.70 -6.31
CA LYS A 411 -3.69 20.28 -7.36
C LYS A 411 -2.92 21.47 -7.97
N LYS A 412 -3.47 22.68 -7.85
CA LYS A 412 -2.84 23.95 -8.23
C LYS A 412 -2.17 24.66 -7.05
N LYS A 413 -1.92 23.98 -5.93
CA LYS A 413 -1.09 24.47 -4.81
C LYS A 413 0.29 23.80 -4.85
N ALA A 414 1.35 24.59 -4.75
CA ALA A 414 2.73 24.12 -4.69
C ALA A 414 3.38 24.40 -3.33
N LEU A 415 4.05 23.42 -2.74
CA LEU A 415 4.96 23.61 -1.61
C LEU A 415 6.39 23.63 -2.16
N LEU A 416 7.10 24.74 -1.99
CA LEU A 416 8.43 24.96 -2.56
C LEU A 416 9.46 25.15 -1.44
N LEU A 417 10.44 24.24 -1.38
CA LEU A 417 11.40 24.14 -0.28
C LEU A 417 12.83 24.35 -0.79
N GLY A 418 13.55 25.34 -0.25
CA GLY A 418 14.89 25.71 -0.72
C GLY A 418 15.92 25.69 0.41
N ALA A 419 16.79 24.67 0.43
CA ALA A 419 17.93 24.61 1.33
C ALA A 419 19.18 25.26 0.70
N ILE A 420 20.16 25.63 1.52
CA ILE A 420 21.50 25.96 1.01
C ILE A 420 22.23 24.64 0.77
N THR A 421 22.81 24.48 -0.42
CA THR A 421 23.52 23.26 -0.85
C THR A 421 25.03 23.44 -0.98
N ASN A 422 25.49 24.68 -0.91
CA ASN A 422 26.90 25.05 -0.91
C ASN A 422 27.02 26.47 -0.36
N TYR A 423 27.96 26.71 0.56
CA TYR A 423 28.26 28.06 1.01
C TYR A 423 29.38 28.71 0.18
N LYS A 424 29.41 30.05 0.19
CA LYS A 424 30.42 30.79 -0.57
C LYS A 424 31.81 30.48 -0.03
N ASN A 425 32.71 30.02 -0.92
CA ASN A 425 34.07 29.61 -0.61
C ASN A 425 34.17 28.54 0.48
N GLU A 426 33.14 27.69 0.64
CA GLU A 426 33.20 26.55 1.56
C GLU A 426 34.49 25.75 1.30
N ASN A 427 35.26 25.47 2.35
CA ASN A 427 36.58 24.81 2.26
C ASN A 427 37.58 25.51 1.33
N SER A 428 37.52 26.85 1.21
CA SER A 428 38.40 27.66 0.35
C SER A 428 38.35 27.31 -1.15
N THR A 429 37.23 26.75 -1.62
CA THR A 429 37.04 26.31 -3.02
C THR A 429 37.00 27.45 -4.05
N GLY A 430 36.67 28.66 -3.62
CA GLY A 430 36.45 29.82 -4.51
C GLY A 430 35.04 29.87 -5.15
N TRP A 431 34.14 28.97 -4.74
CA TRP A 431 32.82 28.81 -5.36
C TRP A 431 31.75 29.72 -4.75
N ASP A 432 30.73 30.06 -5.54
CA ASP A 432 29.60 30.87 -5.09
C ASP A 432 28.58 30.04 -4.29
N LYS A 433 27.86 30.73 -3.39
CA LYS A 433 26.78 30.14 -2.58
C LYS A 433 25.66 29.61 -3.48
N THR A 434 25.22 28.38 -3.26
CA THR A 434 24.06 27.79 -3.93
C THR A 434 22.85 27.80 -3.00
N ASP A 435 22.00 28.80 -3.18
CA ASP A 435 20.75 28.96 -2.43
C ASP A 435 19.60 28.30 -3.21
N GLY A 436 19.07 27.19 -2.70
CA GLY A 436 17.96 26.44 -3.33
C GLY A 436 16.67 27.25 -3.45
N ALA A 437 16.52 28.36 -2.74
CA ALA A 437 15.41 29.28 -2.98
C ALA A 437 15.43 29.88 -4.40
N ALA A 438 16.60 30.00 -5.03
CA ALA A 438 16.73 30.55 -6.38
C ALA A 438 15.96 29.71 -7.42
N ILE A 439 16.11 28.38 -7.39
CA ILE A 439 15.39 27.49 -8.31
C ILE A 439 13.89 27.48 -8.02
N MET A 440 13.49 27.51 -6.75
CA MET A 440 12.09 27.58 -6.35
C MET A 440 11.41 28.87 -6.85
N GLU A 441 12.10 30.01 -6.76
CA GLU A 441 11.63 31.28 -7.30
C GLU A 441 11.61 31.29 -8.84
N ALA A 442 12.58 30.66 -9.49
CA ALA A 442 12.58 30.51 -10.94
C ALA A 442 11.36 29.70 -11.42
N MET A 443 11.15 28.50 -10.87
CA MET A 443 9.97 27.66 -11.17
C MET A 443 8.66 28.42 -10.95
N TRP A 444 8.58 29.20 -9.87
CA TRP A 444 7.42 30.01 -9.58
C TRP A 444 7.15 31.08 -10.64
N ASN A 445 8.15 31.91 -10.92
CA ASN A 445 7.98 33.07 -11.79
C ASN A 445 7.85 32.67 -13.26
N ASP A 446 8.59 31.65 -13.69
CA ASP A 446 8.70 31.27 -15.10
C ASP A 446 7.46 30.55 -15.58
N PHE A 447 6.87 29.66 -14.76
CA PHE A 447 5.76 28.83 -15.22
C PHE A 447 4.68 28.48 -14.19
N LEU A 448 4.92 28.36 -12.89
CA LEU A 448 3.83 28.02 -11.96
C LEU A 448 2.83 29.19 -11.80
N LYS A 449 3.31 30.39 -11.50
CA LYS A 449 2.45 31.58 -11.34
C LYS A 449 1.69 31.92 -12.62
N PRO A 450 2.31 31.95 -13.82
CA PRO A 450 1.59 32.16 -15.07
C PRO A 450 0.49 31.11 -15.34
N ASN A 451 0.67 29.88 -14.86
CA ASN A 451 -0.29 28.77 -15.04
C ASN A 451 -1.28 28.62 -13.86
N GLY A 452 -1.48 29.68 -13.08
CA GLY A 452 -2.55 29.79 -12.09
C GLY A 452 -2.32 28.99 -10.81
N TYR A 453 -1.08 28.61 -10.50
CA TYR A 453 -0.76 27.97 -9.23
C TYR A 453 -0.75 28.99 -8.09
N THR A 454 -1.01 28.53 -6.87
CA THR A 454 -0.64 29.22 -5.62
C THR A 454 0.52 28.47 -4.97
N ARG A 455 1.25 29.13 -4.04
CA ARG A 455 2.40 28.50 -3.38
C ARG A 455 2.45 28.76 -1.88
N THR A 456 3.14 27.87 -1.18
CA THR A 456 3.75 28.08 0.13
C THR A 456 5.26 27.87 -0.04
N THR A 457 6.06 28.76 0.53
CA THR A 457 7.52 28.77 0.40
C THR A 457 8.20 28.57 1.74
N MET A 458 9.23 27.72 1.78
CA MET A 458 10.08 27.56 2.95
C MET A 458 11.55 27.54 2.55
N TYR A 459 12.31 28.53 3.04
CA TYR A 459 13.73 28.69 2.69
C TYR A 459 14.61 28.68 3.94
N GLU A 460 15.89 28.36 3.77
CA GLU A 460 16.87 28.34 4.88
C GLU A 460 17.03 29.74 5.50
N LYS A 461 16.72 29.87 6.79
CA LYS A 461 16.72 31.15 7.53
C LYS A 461 17.61 31.15 8.77
N GLU A 462 18.30 30.06 9.03
CA GLU A 462 19.20 29.87 10.16
C GLU A 462 20.67 29.94 9.73
N GLY A 463 21.56 30.01 10.72
CA GLY A 463 23.01 30.10 10.52
C GLY A 463 23.51 31.50 10.19
N LEU A 464 24.82 31.60 9.91
CA LEU A 464 25.53 32.86 9.70
C LEU A 464 25.36 33.45 8.29
N SER A 465 25.00 32.63 7.30
CA SER A 465 24.75 33.08 5.92
C SER A 465 23.44 32.49 5.36
N PRO A 466 22.27 32.86 5.91
CA PRO A 466 20.97 32.33 5.50
C PRO A 466 20.57 32.75 4.06
N SER A 467 19.44 32.23 3.59
CA SER A 467 18.84 32.62 2.31
C SER A 467 18.42 34.08 2.32
N THR A 468 18.69 34.79 1.23
CA THR A 468 18.28 36.19 1.04
C THR A 468 16.86 36.33 0.49
N TYR A 469 16.25 35.24 0.00
CA TYR A 469 14.90 35.24 -0.57
C TYR A 469 13.82 35.28 0.51
N THR A 470 12.73 36.01 0.31
CA THR A 470 11.60 36.00 1.24
C THR A 470 10.82 34.68 1.15
N CYS A 471 10.40 34.13 2.29
CA CYS A 471 9.57 32.93 2.37
C CYS A 471 8.40 33.11 3.35
N ASP A 472 7.42 32.21 3.29
CA ASP A 472 6.29 32.17 4.22
C ASP A 472 6.72 31.63 5.59
N TYR A 473 7.58 30.60 5.59
CA TYR A 473 8.10 29.96 6.80
C TYR A 473 9.60 29.64 6.69
N PRO A 474 10.37 29.61 7.79
CA PRO A 474 11.71 29.00 7.80
C PRO A 474 11.66 27.53 7.41
N LEU A 475 12.65 27.04 6.67
CA LEU A 475 12.78 25.62 6.33
C LEU A 475 13.24 24.81 7.56
N ASN A 476 12.34 24.00 8.11
CA ASN A 476 12.64 22.99 9.13
C ASN A 476 11.55 21.90 9.13
N GLU A 477 11.83 20.79 9.81
CA GLU A 477 10.95 19.61 9.86
C GLU A 477 9.55 19.94 10.38
N ASP A 478 9.44 20.67 11.50
CA ASP A 478 8.16 21.04 12.11
C ASP A 478 7.26 21.82 11.13
N ASN A 479 7.81 22.82 10.45
CA ASN A 479 7.08 23.63 9.49
C ASN A 479 6.65 22.79 8.28
N VAL A 480 7.56 22.00 7.70
CA VAL A 480 7.27 21.17 6.52
C VAL A 480 6.16 20.17 6.82
N VAL A 481 6.29 19.39 7.90
CA VAL A 481 5.31 18.36 8.27
C VAL A 481 3.96 19.00 8.64
N THR A 482 3.98 20.10 9.40
CA THR A 482 2.75 20.78 9.83
C THR A 482 1.96 21.33 8.64
N HIS A 483 2.61 22.07 7.75
CA HIS A 483 1.90 22.73 6.64
C HIS A 483 1.52 21.75 5.54
N TRP A 484 2.39 20.80 5.19
CA TRP A 484 2.04 19.76 4.22
C TRP A 484 0.79 18.99 4.66
N LYS A 485 0.68 18.69 5.95
CA LYS A 485 -0.50 18.01 6.50
C LYS A 485 -1.75 18.87 6.55
N ASN A 486 -1.64 20.13 7.01
CA ASN A 486 -2.79 20.89 7.51
C ASN A 486 -3.33 21.96 6.55
N ASP A 487 -2.59 22.34 5.51
CA ASP A 487 -2.95 23.49 4.66
C ASP A 487 -3.98 23.15 3.56
N GLY A 488 -4.67 22.01 3.67
CA GLY A 488 -5.67 21.56 2.70
C GLY A 488 -5.06 21.03 1.40
N GLY A 489 -3.88 20.41 1.49
CA GLY A 489 -3.22 19.69 0.40
C GLY A 489 -2.33 20.54 -0.51
N TYR A 490 -1.37 19.85 -1.14
CA TYR A 490 -0.50 20.38 -2.20
C TYR A 490 -0.46 19.41 -3.37
N GLY A 491 -0.72 19.91 -4.57
CA GLY A 491 -0.61 19.14 -5.81
C GLY A 491 0.83 18.84 -6.18
N ILE A 492 1.70 19.81 -5.91
CA ILE A 492 3.14 19.76 -6.17
C ILE A 492 3.86 20.01 -4.85
N VAL A 493 4.85 19.18 -4.55
CA VAL A 493 5.89 19.51 -3.57
C VAL A 493 7.22 19.38 -4.27
N ALA A 494 8.04 20.43 -4.22
CA ALA A 494 9.35 20.46 -4.83
C ALA A 494 10.39 20.95 -3.83
N TRP A 495 11.58 20.38 -3.87
CA TRP A 495 12.67 20.85 -3.04
C TRP A 495 14.03 20.70 -3.72
N TYR A 496 14.91 21.63 -3.39
CA TYR A 496 16.32 21.56 -3.76
C TYR A 496 17.19 21.61 -2.50
N ALA A 497 17.84 20.49 -2.19
CA ALA A 497 18.52 20.27 -0.91
C ALA A 497 19.51 19.10 -0.95
N HIS A 498 20.25 18.86 0.13
CA HIS A 498 21.04 17.65 0.30
C HIS A 498 20.13 16.45 0.63
N GLY A 499 20.62 15.23 0.42
CA GLY A 499 19.85 14.03 0.70
C GLY A 499 20.70 12.82 1.06
N LEU A 500 20.15 12.00 1.94
CA LEU A 500 20.58 10.63 2.17
C LEU A 500 19.40 9.70 1.83
N GLN A 501 19.60 8.39 1.92
CA GLN A 501 18.58 7.42 1.52
C GLN A 501 17.23 7.64 2.23
N ASN A 502 17.23 8.02 3.51
CA ASN A 502 16.04 8.09 4.35
C ASN A 502 15.63 9.52 4.76
N VAL A 503 16.29 10.56 4.24
CA VAL A 503 16.09 11.94 4.72
C VAL A 503 16.52 12.96 3.65
N ALA A 504 15.79 14.08 3.57
CA ALA A 504 16.27 15.28 2.92
C ALA A 504 16.72 16.30 3.98
N LEU A 505 17.90 16.87 3.76
CA LEU A 505 18.68 17.60 4.75
C LEU A 505 18.90 19.04 4.31
N ARG A 506 18.93 19.93 5.30
CA ARG A 506 19.46 21.28 5.16
C ARG A 506 20.81 21.35 5.88
N GLN A 507 21.73 22.12 5.32
CA GLN A 507 23.02 22.42 5.92
C GLN A 507 23.00 23.86 6.40
N ILE A 508 23.46 24.11 7.64
CA ILE A 508 23.63 25.45 8.17
C ILE A 508 25.08 25.71 8.56
N TRP A 509 25.59 26.88 8.20
CA TRP A 509 26.82 27.42 8.79
C TRP A 509 26.50 27.89 10.21
N GLU A 510 26.72 27.03 11.21
CA GLU A 510 26.24 27.24 12.58
C GLU A 510 27.05 28.32 13.30
N GLN A 511 28.38 28.29 13.12
CA GLN A 511 29.30 29.20 13.78
C GLN A 511 30.63 29.28 13.02
N ASP A 512 31.26 30.44 13.06
CA ASP A 512 32.62 30.67 12.57
C ASP A 512 33.60 30.44 13.73
N LYS A 513 34.15 29.22 13.83
CA LYS A 513 34.96 28.76 14.99
C LYS A 513 36.31 29.45 15.03
N ASN A 514 36.90 29.67 13.87
CA ASN A 514 38.26 30.18 13.75
C ASN A 514 38.31 31.69 13.41
N ASN A 515 37.15 32.33 13.18
CA ASN A 515 36.97 33.73 12.81
C ASN A 515 37.65 34.12 11.49
N ASP A 516 37.77 33.18 10.54
CA ASP A 516 38.31 33.46 9.20
C ASP A 516 37.24 33.93 8.20
N GLY A 517 35.95 33.85 8.58
CA GLY A 517 34.82 34.20 7.73
C GLY A 517 34.59 33.25 6.56
N VAL A 518 35.15 32.04 6.61
CA VAL A 518 35.09 31.01 5.57
C VAL A 518 34.45 29.76 6.17
N PRO A 519 33.27 29.33 5.67
CA PRO A 519 32.64 28.10 6.12
C PRO A 519 33.55 26.89 5.91
N GLN A 520 33.77 26.13 6.97
CA GLN A 520 34.58 24.90 6.92
C GLN A 520 33.71 23.67 7.17
N ARG A 521 33.72 22.76 6.20
CA ARG A 521 33.10 21.43 6.29
C ARG A 521 34.20 20.39 6.39
N ASP A 522 34.35 19.81 7.58
CA ASP A 522 35.20 18.63 7.81
C ASP A 522 34.48 17.67 8.75
N ASP A 523 33.81 16.68 8.17
CA ASP A 523 33.04 15.71 8.94
C ASP A 523 33.96 14.76 9.77
N GLU A 524 35.28 14.74 9.51
CA GLU A 524 36.28 13.94 10.22
C GLU A 524 37.00 14.71 11.34
N ASN A 525 37.01 16.04 11.28
CA ASN A 525 37.64 16.91 12.29
C ASN A 525 36.63 17.87 12.96
N PRO A 526 36.06 17.47 14.11
CA PRO A 526 35.06 18.29 14.82
C PRO A 526 35.59 19.64 15.29
N ASP A 527 36.91 19.80 15.46
CA ASP A 527 37.50 21.04 15.97
C ASP A 527 37.48 22.16 14.92
N ILE A 528 37.42 21.81 13.64
CA ILE A 528 37.33 22.77 12.53
C ILE A 528 35.99 22.72 11.77
N ASN A 529 35.15 21.70 11.99
CA ASN A 529 33.82 21.65 11.35
C ASN A 529 32.90 22.77 11.86
N GLU A 530 32.39 23.58 10.95
CA GLU A 530 31.49 24.72 11.22
C GLU A 530 30.06 24.49 10.73
N MET A 531 29.85 23.37 10.03
CA MET A 531 28.59 23.02 9.39
C MET A 531 27.76 22.12 10.29
N LYS A 532 26.44 22.33 10.27
CA LYS A 532 25.47 21.49 10.95
C LYS A 532 24.41 20.99 9.99
N TRP A 533 24.14 19.68 10.07
CA TRP A 533 23.20 18.96 9.24
C TRP A 533 21.91 18.70 9.98
N LEU A 534 20.78 19.13 9.41
CA LEU A 534 19.46 18.99 10.03
C LEU A 534 18.44 18.44 9.02
N PRO A 535 17.56 17.51 9.43
CA PRO A 535 16.44 17.09 8.60
C PRO A 535 15.43 18.22 8.41
N PHE A 536 14.78 18.23 7.26
CA PHE A 536 13.48 18.90 7.10
C PHE A 536 12.37 17.95 6.67
N ILE A 537 12.71 16.73 6.23
CA ILE A 537 11.75 15.64 6.03
C ILE A 537 12.47 14.29 6.04
N SER A 538 11.89 13.30 6.70
CA SER A 538 12.42 11.95 6.81
C SER A 538 11.37 10.87 6.48
N VAL A 539 11.83 9.62 6.38
CA VAL A 539 10.94 8.44 6.25
C VAL A 539 9.95 8.30 7.41
N ASN A 540 10.28 8.81 8.60
CA ASN A 540 9.39 8.74 9.77
C ASN A 540 8.19 9.67 9.64
N ASP A 541 8.33 10.74 8.84
CA ASP A 541 7.31 11.75 8.62
C ASP A 541 6.32 11.35 7.54
N ALA A 542 6.71 10.50 6.59
CA ALA A 542 5.92 10.14 5.42
C ALA A 542 4.48 9.69 5.76
N LYS A 543 4.30 8.97 6.87
CA LYS A 543 2.98 8.51 7.37
C LYS A 543 2.13 9.59 8.05
N ASN A 544 2.73 10.72 8.40
CA ASN A 544 2.10 11.81 9.13
C ASN A 544 1.63 12.95 8.22
N LEU A 545 1.93 12.90 6.92
CA LEU A 545 1.56 13.89 5.91
C LEU A 545 0.09 13.75 5.46
N ASP A 546 -0.37 14.68 4.63
CA ASP A 546 -1.72 14.63 4.04
C ASP A 546 -1.85 13.44 3.08
N THR A 547 -2.74 12.51 3.42
CA THR A 547 -3.06 11.32 2.60
C THR A 547 -4.33 11.49 1.79
N ASN A 548 -5.12 12.54 2.04
CA ASN A 548 -6.34 12.84 1.30
C ASN A 548 -6.07 13.63 0.01
N HIS A 549 -4.91 14.29 -0.06
CA HIS A 549 -4.47 15.08 -1.21
C HIS A 549 -3.06 14.63 -1.65
N PRO A 550 -2.93 13.44 -2.25
CA PRO A 550 -1.63 12.81 -2.47
C PRO A 550 -0.78 13.62 -3.46
N SER A 551 0.32 14.21 -3.03
CA SER A 551 1.13 15.11 -3.85
C SER A 551 1.93 14.41 -4.96
N VAL A 552 2.29 15.16 -6.00
CA VAL A 552 3.42 14.81 -6.89
C VAL A 552 4.67 15.50 -6.36
N VAL A 553 5.70 14.70 -6.06
CA VAL A 553 6.91 15.17 -5.40
C VAL A 553 8.09 15.22 -6.37
N PHE A 554 8.81 16.33 -6.34
CA PHE A 554 10.06 16.58 -7.06
C PHE A 554 11.17 16.70 -6.03
N SER A 555 12.02 15.68 -5.95
CA SER A 555 13.09 15.57 -4.95
C SER A 555 14.43 15.91 -5.60
N GLY A 556 14.82 17.18 -5.54
CA GLY A 556 16.14 17.67 -5.92
C GLY A 556 17.19 17.41 -4.84
N SER A 557 17.39 16.13 -4.50
CA SER A 557 18.33 15.68 -3.46
C SER A 557 18.92 14.30 -3.77
N CYS A 558 20.18 14.09 -3.39
CA CYS A 558 20.88 12.82 -3.55
C CYS A 558 20.16 11.67 -2.82
N LEU A 559 20.28 10.45 -3.37
CA LEU A 559 19.98 9.17 -2.71
C LEU A 559 18.52 8.94 -2.24
N ASN A 560 17.62 9.92 -2.32
CA ASN A 560 16.27 9.83 -1.79
C ASN A 560 15.44 8.68 -2.42
N SER A 561 15.80 8.24 -3.62
CA SER A 561 15.19 7.10 -4.34
C SER A 561 16.08 5.84 -4.39
N TYR A 562 17.07 5.69 -3.51
CA TYR A 562 18.01 4.55 -3.48
C TYR A 562 17.30 3.17 -3.49
N PRO A 563 17.28 2.44 -4.63
CA PRO A 563 16.35 1.33 -4.85
C PRO A 563 16.66 0.07 -4.04
N GLU A 564 17.92 -0.15 -3.66
CA GLU A 564 18.32 -1.30 -2.85
C GLU A 564 17.84 -1.18 -1.39
N ASN A 565 17.49 0.02 -0.94
CA ASN A 565 16.86 0.27 0.34
C ASN A 565 15.38 0.62 0.14
N LEU A 566 14.49 -0.35 0.31
CA LEU A 566 13.04 -0.13 0.12
C LEU A 566 12.40 0.79 1.17
N ASN A 567 13.15 1.17 2.22
CA ASN A 567 12.77 2.21 3.17
C ASN A 567 13.48 3.54 2.87
N ASN A 568 13.80 3.81 1.60
CA ASN A 568 14.25 5.13 1.17
C ASN A 568 13.10 6.16 1.25
N LEU A 569 13.44 7.45 1.20
CA LEU A 569 12.49 8.55 1.36
C LEU A 569 11.41 8.53 0.27
N SER A 570 11.78 8.40 -1.00
CA SER A 570 10.84 8.41 -2.12
C SER A 570 9.88 7.22 -2.08
N ALA A 571 10.37 6.02 -1.75
CA ALA A 571 9.54 4.83 -1.55
C ALA A 571 8.61 5.02 -0.33
N SER A 572 9.10 5.60 0.77
CA SER A 572 8.27 5.85 1.96
C SER A 572 7.17 6.87 1.70
N LEU A 573 7.49 7.98 1.01
CA LEU A 573 6.51 8.97 0.56
C LEU A 573 5.49 8.32 -0.39
N LEU A 574 5.96 7.56 -1.38
CA LEU A 574 5.07 6.83 -2.29
C LEU A 574 4.25 5.77 -1.56
N LYS A 575 4.72 5.17 -0.47
CA LYS A 575 3.99 4.15 0.32
C LYS A 575 2.86 4.76 1.14
N TYR A 576 3.08 5.95 1.71
CA TYR A 576 2.19 6.49 2.73
C TYR A 576 1.36 7.70 2.29
N SER A 577 1.89 8.62 1.47
CA SER A 577 1.28 9.94 1.32
C SER A 577 1.18 10.47 -0.11
N CYS A 578 2.10 10.12 -1.00
CA CYS A 578 2.25 10.80 -2.30
C CYS A 578 1.71 9.97 -3.47
N ALA A 579 1.23 10.61 -4.54
CA ALA A 579 0.81 9.89 -5.75
C ALA A 579 2.01 9.47 -6.61
N SER A 580 3.07 10.28 -6.60
CA SER A 580 4.30 10.03 -7.35
C SER A 580 5.47 10.79 -6.75
N VAL A 581 6.67 10.27 -6.94
CA VAL A 581 7.94 10.92 -6.55
C VAL A 581 8.93 10.80 -7.72
N ILE A 582 9.57 11.90 -8.07
CA ILE A 582 10.77 11.91 -8.91
C ILE A 582 11.94 12.17 -8.01
N GLY A 583 12.95 11.30 -8.04
CA GLY A 583 14.12 11.43 -7.17
C GLY A 583 15.31 10.65 -7.68
N SER A 584 16.45 10.91 -7.04
CA SER A 584 17.76 10.40 -7.40
C SER A 584 18.10 9.12 -6.60
N THR A 585 18.65 8.13 -7.28
CA THR A 585 19.06 6.81 -6.76
C THR A 585 20.47 6.78 -6.16
N ARG A 586 21.31 7.77 -6.46
CA ARG A 586 22.74 7.90 -6.16
C ARG A 586 23.08 9.35 -5.82
N GLU A 587 24.37 9.68 -5.79
CA GLU A 587 24.78 11.06 -5.68
C GLU A 587 24.49 11.79 -7.00
N SER A 588 23.81 12.93 -6.89
CA SER A 588 23.43 13.76 -8.02
C SER A 588 24.31 15.01 -8.06
N TRP A 589 24.69 15.45 -9.26
CA TRP A 589 25.60 16.58 -9.45
C TRP A 589 24.82 17.89 -9.61
N GLY A 590 25.03 18.82 -8.68
CA GLY A 590 24.45 20.17 -8.68
C GLY A 590 25.41 21.22 -9.25
N SER A 591 24.91 22.41 -9.61
CA SER A 591 25.76 23.54 -10.03
C SER A 591 26.02 24.48 -8.86
N ALA A 592 27.29 24.79 -8.58
CA ALA A 592 27.62 25.86 -7.64
C ALA A 592 27.06 27.21 -8.13
N GLY A 593 26.56 28.05 -7.24
CA GLY A 593 26.03 29.37 -7.59
C GLY A 593 24.86 29.33 -8.59
N TRP A 594 24.03 28.27 -8.53
CA TRP A 594 22.94 28.04 -9.47
C TRP A 594 22.13 29.32 -9.74
N ASN A 595 21.98 29.66 -11.02
CA ASN A 595 21.21 30.82 -11.47
C ASN A 595 20.52 30.61 -12.84
N SER A 596 20.60 29.39 -13.39
CA SER A 596 20.00 29.02 -14.67
C SER A 596 19.69 27.52 -14.66
N PRO A 597 18.54 27.08 -15.19
CA PRO A 597 18.26 25.67 -15.38
C PRO A 597 19.13 25.01 -16.45
N ASP A 598 19.95 25.76 -17.18
CA ASP A 598 20.67 25.25 -18.35
C ASP A 598 22.13 24.85 -18.08
N TYR A 599 22.50 24.62 -16.83
CA TYR A 599 23.85 24.13 -16.44
C TYR A 599 24.00 22.61 -16.40
N SER A 600 22.99 21.86 -16.88
CA SER A 600 23.05 20.40 -16.99
C SER A 600 23.31 19.68 -15.65
N SER A 601 22.63 20.14 -14.60
CA SER A 601 22.74 19.62 -13.24
C SER A 601 21.45 18.90 -12.82
N ASN A 602 21.41 18.33 -11.62
CA ASN A 602 20.19 17.74 -11.04
C ASN A 602 18.98 18.73 -11.05
N ALA A 603 19.24 20.01 -10.76
CA ALA A 603 18.29 21.11 -10.87
C ALA A 603 17.67 21.25 -12.27
N THR A 604 18.43 20.96 -13.34
CA THR A 604 17.94 20.99 -14.73
C THR A 604 16.81 19.98 -14.91
N ILE A 605 17.03 18.72 -14.49
CA ILE A 605 16.04 17.65 -14.61
C ILE A 605 14.79 18.01 -13.81
N GLU A 606 14.95 18.49 -12.58
CA GLU A 606 13.83 18.90 -11.72
C GLU A 606 13.02 20.05 -12.34
N TYR A 607 13.69 21.13 -12.75
CA TYR A 607 13.08 22.32 -13.33
C TYR A 607 12.30 21.99 -14.59
N TYR A 608 12.92 21.31 -15.55
CA TYR A 608 12.28 21.00 -16.82
C TYR A 608 11.15 19.99 -16.66
N THR A 609 11.29 19.01 -15.75
CA THR A 609 10.19 18.07 -15.52
C THR A 609 8.96 18.79 -14.97
N LEU A 610 9.15 19.64 -13.96
CA LEU A 610 8.05 20.37 -13.38
C LEU A 610 7.44 21.39 -14.38
N LYS A 611 8.27 22.04 -15.21
CA LYS A 611 7.82 22.93 -16.28
C LYS A 611 6.90 22.21 -17.26
N HIS A 612 7.33 21.07 -17.81
CA HIS A 612 6.52 20.32 -18.79
C HIS A 612 5.23 19.77 -18.15
N TYR A 613 5.29 19.34 -16.89
CA TYR A 613 4.12 18.84 -16.17
C TYR A 613 3.11 19.96 -15.86
N ALA A 614 3.58 21.10 -15.34
CA ALA A 614 2.73 22.18 -14.85
C ALA A 614 2.25 23.16 -15.93
N SER A 615 3.03 23.34 -17.01
CA SER A 615 2.78 24.32 -18.07
C SER A 615 2.39 23.68 -19.41
N ASP A 616 3.06 22.61 -19.82
CA ASP A 616 2.84 22.02 -21.14
C ASP A 616 1.73 20.96 -21.16
N ASN A 617 1.10 20.74 -19.99
CA ASN A 617 0.00 19.78 -19.78
C ASN A 617 0.37 18.35 -20.22
N MET A 618 1.64 17.99 -20.08
CA MET A 618 2.13 16.65 -20.33
C MET A 618 1.77 15.71 -19.18
N SER A 619 1.69 14.41 -19.44
CA SER A 619 1.71 13.43 -18.34
C SER A 619 3.05 13.50 -17.61
N LEU A 620 3.08 13.09 -16.35
CA LEU A 620 4.29 13.17 -15.52
C LEU A 620 5.47 12.42 -16.16
N GLY A 621 5.23 11.25 -16.74
CA GLY A 621 6.24 10.50 -17.48
C GLY A 621 6.67 11.20 -18.77
N ASP A 622 5.74 11.71 -19.58
CA ASP A 622 6.09 12.47 -20.79
C ASP A 622 6.95 13.70 -20.42
N ALA A 623 6.57 14.42 -19.37
CA ALA A 623 7.30 15.57 -18.84
C ALA A 623 8.72 15.19 -18.39
N PHE A 624 8.85 14.07 -17.67
CA PHE A 624 10.10 13.60 -17.10
C PHE A 624 11.11 13.19 -18.17
N PHE A 625 10.67 12.39 -19.15
CA PHE A 625 11.57 12.01 -20.24
C PHE A 625 11.83 13.18 -21.19
N LYS A 626 10.88 14.11 -21.36
CA LYS A 626 11.17 15.34 -22.11
C LYS A 626 12.25 16.17 -21.43
N ALA A 627 12.23 16.26 -20.09
CA ALA A 627 13.29 16.93 -19.33
C ALA A 627 14.66 16.25 -19.49
N LYS A 628 14.71 14.91 -19.57
CA LYS A 628 15.96 14.17 -19.88
C LYS A 628 16.48 14.49 -21.29
N VAL A 629 15.59 14.57 -22.27
CA VAL A 629 15.94 14.98 -23.64
C VAL A 629 16.43 16.42 -23.67
N ASP A 630 15.77 17.33 -22.95
CA ASP A 630 16.18 18.74 -22.87
C ASP A 630 17.55 18.88 -22.18
N ASN A 631 17.80 18.11 -21.10
CA ASN A 631 19.10 18.01 -20.43
C ASN A 631 20.20 17.50 -21.39
N ALA A 632 19.91 16.45 -22.16
CA ALA A 632 20.83 15.93 -23.17
C ALA A 632 21.10 16.95 -24.29
N ASN A 633 20.17 17.85 -24.59
CA ASN A 633 20.32 18.87 -25.64
C ASN A 633 21.01 20.16 -25.17
N LEU A 634 21.47 20.22 -23.94
CA LEU A 634 22.37 21.28 -23.47
C LEU A 634 23.75 21.14 -24.12
N PRO A 635 24.43 22.27 -24.42
CA PRO A 635 25.73 22.25 -25.08
C PRO A 635 26.81 21.75 -24.11
N GLY A 636 27.37 20.58 -24.38
CA GLY A 636 28.49 20.01 -23.59
C GLY A 636 28.09 18.87 -22.65
N THR A 637 27.31 17.90 -23.14
CA THR A 637 27.01 16.67 -22.40
C THR A 637 28.31 15.95 -22.02
N GLU A 638 28.57 15.82 -20.72
CA GLU A 638 29.66 15.00 -20.17
C GLU A 638 29.09 13.83 -19.37
N TRP A 639 29.96 12.92 -18.89
CA TRP A 639 29.52 11.77 -18.11
C TRP A 639 28.70 12.14 -16.86
N LYS A 640 28.92 13.32 -16.24
CA LYS A 640 28.14 13.79 -15.07
C LYS A 640 26.72 14.17 -15.44
N THR A 641 26.55 14.77 -16.62
CA THR A 641 25.22 15.04 -17.19
C THR A 641 24.47 13.73 -17.41
N LEU A 642 25.18 12.73 -17.95
CA LEU A 642 24.61 11.41 -18.19
C LEU A 642 24.30 10.68 -16.88
N ALA A 643 25.15 10.83 -15.86
CA ALA A 643 24.91 10.31 -14.52
C ALA A 643 23.62 10.85 -13.93
N ASN A 644 23.39 12.17 -13.96
CA ASN A 644 22.12 12.77 -13.54
C ASN A 644 20.92 12.21 -14.34
N THR A 645 21.10 12.01 -15.65
CA THR A 645 20.07 11.42 -16.52
C THR A 645 19.74 9.98 -16.14
N TYR A 646 20.68 9.16 -15.66
CA TYR A 646 20.40 7.79 -15.19
C TYR A 646 19.83 7.77 -13.78
N ASP A 647 20.35 8.65 -12.95
CA ASP A 647 20.15 8.68 -11.52
C ASP A 647 18.72 9.06 -11.12
N PHE A 648 18.13 10.04 -11.81
CA PHE A 648 16.74 10.39 -11.58
C PHE A 648 15.81 9.33 -12.16
N ASN A 649 14.86 8.87 -11.35
CA ASN A 649 13.84 7.89 -11.73
C ASN A 649 12.44 8.35 -11.29
N LEU A 650 11.41 7.83 -11.96
CA LEU A 650 10.01 8.12 -11.68
C LEU A 650 9.39 6.98 -10.86
N TYR A 651 9.18 7.21 -9.56
CA TYR A 651 8.42 6.33 -8.69
C TYR A 651 6.95 6.74 -8.69
N GLY A 652 6.12 6.00 -9.43
CA GLY A 652 4.70 6.25 -9.61
C GLY A 652 4.22 5.90 -11.02
N ASP A 653 3.04 6.37 -11.34
CA ASP A 653 2.38 6.13 -12.63
C ASP A 653 2.88 7.10 -13.72
N PRO A 654 3.49 6.61 -14.81
CA PRO A 654 4.02 7.47 -15.87
C PRO A 654 2.94 8.22 -16.65
N SER A 655 1.69 7.72 -16.69
CA SER A 655 0.61 8.43 -17.37
C SER A 655 -0.14 9.40 -16.44
N LEU A 656 0.39 9.67 -15.24
CA LEU A 656 -0.28 10.55 -14.27
C LEU A 656 -0.46 11.95 -14.88
N THR A 657 -1.70 12.39 -14.94
CA THR A 657 -2.11 13.74 -15.37
C THR A 657 -3.18 14.23 -14.41
N SER A 658 -3.50 15.52 -14.45
CA SER A 658 -4.73 16.03 -13.85
C SER A 658 -6.01 15.61 -14.61
N GLY A 659 -5.96 14.54 -15.40
CA GLY A 659 -6.81 14.26 -16.56
C GLY A 659 -8.32 14.28 -16.31
N GLN A 660 -9.07 14.55 -17.38
CA GLN A 660 -10.52 14.39 -17.43
C GLN A 660 -10.88 12.96 -17.87
N LEU A 661 -11.86 12.35 -17.22
CA LEU A 661 -12.40 11.05 -17.60
C LEU A 661 -12.96 11.12 -19.04
N LEU A 662 -12.63 10.15 -19.89
CA LEU A 662 -13.20 10.06 -21.25
C LEU A 662 -14.68 9.62 -21.23
N SER A 663 -15.16 9.08 -20.11
CA SER A 663 -16.53 8.61 -19.95
C SER A 663 -17.09 8.95 -18.56
N PRO A 664 -18.37 9.29 -18.43
CA PRO A 664 -18.97 9.50 -17.11
C PRO A 664 -19.02 8.19 -16.31
N PRO A 665 -18.90 8.22 -14.97
CA PRO A 665 -19.14 7.05 -14.13
C PRO A 665 -20.55 6.50 -14.32
N VAL A 666 -20.66 5.20 -14.56
CA VAL A 666 -21.90 4.44 -14.67
C VAL A 666 -21.78 3.20 -13.79
N LEU A 667 -22.91 2.63 -13.37
CA LEU A 667 -22.91 1.36 -12.65
C LEU A 667 -22.21 0.28 -13.49
N ASP A 668 -21.28 -0.43 -12.89
CA ASP A 668 -20.55 -1.50 -13.55
C ASP A 668 -20.72 -2.87 -12.90
N HIS A 669 -20.52 -2.96 -11.58
CA HIS A 669 -20.66 -4.21 -10.81
C HIS A 669 -20.96 -3.91 -9.33
N PHE A 670 -21.01 -4.96 -8.51
CA PHE A 670 -21.21 -4.88 -7.06
C PHE A 670 -20.09 -5.59 -6.30
N ASP A 671 -19.63 -5.01 -5.20
CA ASP A 671 -18.68 -5.65 -4.28
C ASP A 671 -19.36 -6.02 -2.98
N PHE A 672 -18.94 -7.13 -2.37
CA PHE A 672 -19.39 -7.56 -1.04
C PHE A 672 -18.28 -7.35 -0.01
N SER A 673 -18.65 -6.92 1.19
CA SER A 673 -17.79 -7.11 2.36
C SER A 673 -17.62 -8.61 2.65
N VAL A 674 -16.48 -9.01 3.21
CA VAL A 674 -16.17 -10.41 3.52
C VAL A 674 -17.27 -11.03 4.39
N ILE A 675 -17.84 -12.14 3.92
CA ILE A 675 -18.85 -12.94 4.61
C ILE A 675 -18.15 -14.13 5.28
N ARG A 676 -18.36 -14.30 6.59
CA ARG A 676 -17.86 -15.47 7.34
C ARG A 676 -18.83 -16.64 7.26
N ASN A 677 -18.44 -17.83 7.69
CA ASN A 677 -19.33 -18.98 7.80
C ASN A 677 -20.58 -18.63 8.63
N GLN A 678 -21.74 -19.08 8.17
CA GLN A 678 -23.04 -18.75 8.76
C GLN A 678 -23.82 -20.02 9.12
N PRO A 679 -24.62 -20.01 10.20
CA PRO A 679 -25.52 -21.11 10.49
C PRO A 679 -26.73 -21.10 9.54
N VAL A 680 -27.18 -22.28 9.14
CA VAL A 680 -28.38 -22.43 8.31
C VAL A 680 -29.62 -21.80 8.97
N ASN A 681 -30.51 -21.24 8.16
CA ASN A 681 -31.78 -20.61 8.59
C ASN A 681 -31.65 -19.44 9.58
N THR A 682 -30.44 -18.96 9.84
CA THR A 682 -30.20 -17.85 10.76
C THR A 682 -29.90 -16.57 9.96
N PRO A 683 -30.61 -15.45 10.21
CA PRO A 683 -30.30 -14.19 9.54
C PRO A 683 -28.91 -13.66 9.89
N PHE A 684 -28.16 -13.23 8.88
CA PHE A 684 -26.86 -12.57 9.01
C PHE A 684 -26.80 -11.32 8.14
N GLU A 685 -25.89 -10.39 8.48
CA GLU A 685 -25.76 -9.11 7.79
C GLU A 685 -24.75 -9.19 6.65
N ILE A 686 -25.10 -8.59 5.51
CA ILE A 686 -24.22 -8.37 4.37
C ILE A 686 -24.13 -6.88 4.05
N THR A 687 -23.00 -6.48 3.46
CA THR A 687 -22.79 -5.14 2.92
C THR A 687 -22.41 -5.26 1.45
N ILE A 688 -23.11 -4.53 0.60
CA ILE A 688 -22.90 -4.50 -0.84
C ILE A 688 -22.59 -3.05 -1.27
N THR A 689 -21.56 -2.87 -2.08
CA THR A 689 -21.19 -1.58 -2.64
C THR A 689 -21.36 -1.61 -4.16
N ALA A 690 -22.18 -0.71 -4.69
CA ALA A 690 -22.29 -0.46 -6.12
C ALA A 690 -21.00 0.20 -6.62
N LYS A 691 -20.38 -0.39 -7.62
CA LYS A 691 -19.13 0.07 -8.19
C LYS A 691 -19.34 0.63 -9.59
N ASP A 692 -18.65 1.72 -9.88
CA ASP A 692 -18.56 2.22 -11.24
C ASP A 692 -17.55 1.42 -12.06
N GLN A 693 -17.44 1.70 -13.36
CA GLN A 693 -16.48 1.04 -14.25
C GLN A 693 -15.02 1.31 -13.89
N TYR A 694 -14.77 2.16 -12.88
CA TYR A 694 -13.46 2.50 -12.36
C TYR A 694 -13.20 1.87 -10.99
N GLY A 695 -14.15 1.11 -10.42
CA GLY A 695 -14.07 0.52 -9.07
C GLY A 695 -14.34 1.49 -7.92
N ASN A 696 -14.76 2.73 -8.18
CA ASN A 696 -15.21 3.63 -7.12
C ASN A 696 -16.62 3.26 -6.69
N THR A 697 -17.00 3.71 -5.49
CA THR A 697 -18.41 3.68 -5.11
C THR A 697 -19.22 4.55 -6.07
N TYR A 698 -20.10 3.94 -6.85
CA TYR A 698 -20.99 4.63 -7.76
C TYR A 698 -22.17 5.21 -6.97
N THR A 699 -22.01 6.43 -6.50
CA THR A 699 -23.00 7.11 -5.64
C THR A 699 -24.35 7.36 -6.33
N GLY A 700 -24.38 7.31 -7.66
CA GLY A 700 -25.60 7.42 -8.46
C GLY A 700 -26.54 6.22 -8.33
N PHE A 701 -26.07 5.06 -7.85
CA PHE A 701 -26.91 3.88 -7.67
C PHE A 701 -27.69 3.93 -6.36
N ASN A 702 -29.02 4.03 -6.48
CA ASN A 702 -29.96 4.12 -5.35
C ASN A 702 -31.15 3.16 -5.50
N SER A 703 -30.98 2.11 -6.30
CA SER A 703 -32.01 1.08 -6.56
C SER A 703 -31.71 -0.20 -5.78
N SER A 704 -32.65 -1.13 -5.70
CA SER A 704 -32.43 -2.46 -5.16
C SER A 704 -31.75 -3.39 -6.16
N VAL A 705 -31.18 -4.49 -5.66
CA VAL A 705 -30.64 -5.59 -6.47
C VAL A 705 -31.34 -6.89 -6.13
N THR A 706 -31.34 -7.83 -7.07
CA THR A 706 -31.76 -9.22 -6.84
C THR A 706 -30.58 -10.02 -6.31
N LEU A 707 -30.82 -10.85 -5.29
CA LEU A 707 -29.85 -11.76 -4.71
C LEU A 707 -30.13 -13.20 -5.16
N SER A 708 -29.08 -13.90 -5.55
CA SER A 708 -29.09 -15.34 -5.80
C SER A 708 -27.90 -16.00 -5.12
N VAL A 709 -27.96 -17.32 -4.92
CA VAL A 709 -26.83 -18.12 -4.42
C VAL A 709 -26.49 -19.21 -5.43
N ASN A 710 -25.22 -19.62 -5.48
CA ASN A 710 -24.80 -20.75 -6.33
C ASN A 710 -25.34 -22.10 -5.84
N LYS A 711 -25.60 -22.23 -4.53
CA LYS A 711 -26.11 -23.43 -3.87
C LYS A 711 -27.11 -23.04 -2.78
N GLY A 712 -28.27 -23.68 -2.77
CA GLY A 712 -29.34 -23.42 -1.79
C GLY A 712 -30.29 -22.29 -2.16
N THR A 713 -31.02 -21.79 -1.17
CA THR A 713 -32.03 -20.73 -1.32
C THR A 713 -31.75 -19.58 -0.36
N ILE A 714 -31.71 -18.34 -0.89
CA ILE A 714 -31.50 -17.12 -0.11
C ILE A 714 -32.83 -16.37 0.10
N SER A 715 -33.01 -15.77 1.27
CA SER A 715 -34.16 -14.91 1.59
C SER A 715 -33.72 -13.68 2.40
N PRO A 716 -34.19 -12.47 2.07
CA PRO A 716 -34.98 -12.12 0.88
C PRO A 716 -34.15 -12.18 -0.41
N THR A 717 -34.80 -12.39 -1.56
CA THR A 717 -34.16 -12.41 -2.88
C THR A 717 -34.03 -11.02 -3.52
N VAL A 718 -34.54 -9.96 -2.89
CA VAL A 718 -34.41 -8.58 -3.35
C VAL A 718 -34.02 -7.70 -2.17
N THR A 719 -33.05 -6.82 -2.38
CA THR A 719 -32.56 -5.91 -1.34
C THR A 719 -33.47 -4.70 -1.13
N SER A 720 -33.23 -3.95 -0.05
CA SER A 720 -33.63 -2.54 -0.01
C SER A 720 -32.80 -1.70 -0.98
N ASN A 721 -33.21 -0.46 -1.21
CA ASN A 721 -32.46 0.48 -2.04
C ASN A 721 -31.10 0.82 -1.41
N PHE A 722 -30.11 1.01 -2.26
CA PHE A 722 -28.79 1.50 -1.88
C PHE A 722 -28.88 2.98 -1.50
N VAL A 723 -27.96 3.44 -0.64
CA VAL A 723 -27.81 4.85 -0.27
C VAL A 723 -26.41 5.29 -0.67
N ASN A 724 -26.31 6.24 -1.59
CA ASN A 724 -25.02 6.70 -2.15
C ASN A 724 -24.16 5.53 -2.65
N GLY A 725 -24.78 4.56 -3.33
CA GLY A 725 -24.08 3.39 -3.86
C GLY A 725 -23.66 2.37 -2.81
N VAL A 726 -24.11 2.45 -1.55
CA VAL A 726 -23.80 1.45 -0.52
C VAL A 726 -25.08 0.92 0.12
N LEU A 727 -25.17 -0.40 0.27
CA LEU A 727 -26.18 -1.10 1.04
C LEU A 727 -25.49 -1.76 2.24
N SER A 728 -25.66 -1.21 3.44
CA SER A 728 -25.02 -1.71 4.66
C SER A 728 -26.01 -2.45 5.56
N ASN A 729 -25.50 -3.45 6.28
CA ASN A 729 -26.23 -4.20 7.32
C ASN A 729 -27.54 -4.83 6.83
N PHE A 730 -27.57 -5.25 5.55
CA PHE A 730 -28.76 -5.89 4.99
C PHE A 730 -28.83 -7.35 5.46
N LYS A 731 -29.97 -7.76 6.02
CA LYS A 731 -30.12 -9.10 6.62
C LYS A 731 -30.63 -10.12 5.60
N VAL A 732 -29.90 -11.23 5.48
CA VAL A 732 -30.26 -12.37 4.64
C VAL A 732 -30.15 -13.67 5.43
N SER A 733 -30.89 -14.71 5.04
CA SER A 733 -30.76 -16.07 5.54
C SER A 733 -30.67 -17.06 4.36
N ILE A 734 -29.97 -18.17 4.57
CA ILE A 734 -29.85 -19.25 3.59
C ILE A 734 -30.38 -20.54 4.24
N SER A 735 -31.29 -21.24 3.54
CA SER A 735 -32.02 -22.38 4.11
C SER A 735 -31.37 -23.74 3.92
N ASP A 736 -30.34 -23.83 3.08
CA ASP A 736 -29.72 -25.09 2.69
C ASP A 736 -28.26 -25.16 3.18
N ILE A 737 -27.92 -26.27 3.80
CA ILE A 737 -26.56 -26.55 4.30
C ILE A 737 -25.67 -26.94 3.12
N ASN A 738 -24.68 -26.11 2.81
CA ASN A 738 -23.75 -26.35 1.71
C ASN A 738 -22.38 -25.73 2.01
N PRO A 739 -21.27 -26.39 1.60
CA PRO A 739 -19.97 -25.75 1.54
C PRO A 739 -19.85 -24.90 0.27
N ASP A 740 -18.94 -23.94 0.29
CA ASP A 740 -18.60 -23.07 -0.83
C ASP A 740 -19.78 -22.32 -1.45
N VAL A 741 -20.60 -21.70 -0.59
CA VAL A 741 -21.71 -20.84 -1.00
C VAL A 741 -21.17 -19.47 -1.37
N THR A 742 -21.70 -18.90 -2.45
CA THR A 742 -21.47 -17.52 -2.86
C THR A 742 -22.81 -16.84 -3.11
N ILE A 743 -22.91 -15.57 -2.73
CA ILE A 743 -24.08 -14.72 -3.00
C ILE A 743 -23.77 -13.83 -4.20
N THR A 744 -24.67 -13.76 -5.16
CA THR A 744 -24.59 -12.86 -6.31
C THR A 744 -25.67 -11.80 -6.21
N ALA A 745 -25.28 -10.53 -6.27
CA ALA A 745 -26.17 -9.39 -6.45
C ALA A 745 -26.27 -9.05 -7.93
N THR A 746 -27.48 -8.81 -8.44
CA THR A 746 -27.73 -8.44 -9.84
C THR A 746 -28.73 -7.28 -9.92
N SER A 747 -28.35 -6.18 -10.57
CA SER A 747 -29.23 -5.06 -10.86
C SER A 747 -30.20 -5.34 -12.01
N GLN A 748 -31.17 -4.46 -12.19
CA GLN A 748 -32.18 -4.60 -13.25
C GLN A 748 -31.60 -4.55 -14.67
N ASP A 749 -30.49 -3.83 -14.87
CA ASP A 749 -29.76 -3.74 -16.14
C ASP A 749 -28.70 -4.85 -16.31
N GLY A 750 -28.67 -5.83 -15.40
CA GLY A 750 -27.85 -7.04 -15.51
C GLY A 750 -26.41 -6.87 -15.03
N LYS A 751 -26.05 -5.74 -14.40
CA LYS A 751 -24.77 -5.61 -13.69
C LYS A 751 -24.80 -6.47 -12.45
N SER A 752 -23.72 -7.19 -12.18
CA SER A 752 -23.69 -8.16 -11.09
C SER A 752 -22.38 -8.15 -10.32
N GLY A 753 -22.38 -8.76 -9.15
CA GLY A 753 -21.21 -8.99 -8.33
C GLY A 753 -21.41 -10.19 -7.42
N THR A 754 -20.34 -10.91 -7.09
CA THR A 754 -20.41 -12.16 -6.32
C THR A 754 -19.51 -12.06 -5.07
N SER A 755 -20.01 -12.54 -3.93
CA SER A 755 -19.26 -12.56 -2.66
C SER A 755 -18.09 -13.53 -2.67
N ASN A 756 -17.25 -13.48 -1.63
CA ASN A 756 -16.35 -14.58 -1.31
C ASN A 756 -17.13 -15.89 -1.04
N SER A 757 -16.42 -17.01 -1.13
CA SER A 757 -16.92 -18.33 -0.73
C SER A 757 -17.01 -18.42 0.80
N PHE A 758 -18.10 -18.99 1.32
CA PHE A 758 -18.30 -19.29 2.75
C PHE A 758 -19.19 -20.53 2.93
N ASN A 759 -19.15 -21.14 4.11
CA ASN A 759 -20.00 -22.30 4.41
C ASN A 759 -21.31 -21.87 5.08
N VAL A 760 -22.41 -22.50 4.66
CA VAL A 760 -23.67 -22.50 5.41
C VAL A 760 -23.73 -23.79 6.20
N ASN A 761 -23.57 -23.65 7.51
CA ASN A 761 -23.22 -24.72 8.42
C ASN A 761 -24.45 -25.34 9.12
N PRO A 762 -24.43 -26.66 9.38
CA PRO A 762 -25.41 -27.30 10.25
C PRO A 762 -25.36 -26.76 11.68
N VAL A 763 -26.50 -26.83 12.37
CA VAL A 763 -26.64 -26.50 13.79
C VAL A 763 -27.07 -27.75 14.54
N ILE A 764 -26.37 -28.04 15.64
CA ILE A 764 -26.80 -29.05 16.61
C ILE A 764 -27.49 -28.33 17.76
N THR A 765 -28.75 -28.67 18.00
CA THR A 765 -29.55 -28.07 19.08
C THR A 765 -29.66 -29.03 20.26
N THR A 766 -29.29 -28.57 21.44
CA THR A 766 -29.58 -29.31 22.68
C THR A 766 -31.01 -29.02 23.14
N SER A 767 -31.93 -29.98 23.01
CA SER A 767 -33.37 -29.78 23.23
C SER A 767 -33.77 -29.73 24.72
N SER A 768 -33.09 -30.47 25.59
CA SER A 768 -33.10 -30.31 27.05
C SER A 768 -32.14 -31.32 27.67
N ALA A 769 -31.38 -30.91 28.69
CA ALA A 769 -30.95 -31.85 29.71
C ALA A 769 -32.12 -31.97 30.69
N GLY A 770 -32.74 -33.14 30.83
CA GLY A 770 -33.82 -33.34 31.82
C GLY A 770 -33.37 -32.97 33.26
N GLN A 771 -34.29 -32.85 34.22
CA GLN A 771 -33.91 -32.72 35.64
C GLN A 771 -32.94 -33.85 36.03
N GLY A 772 -31.76 -33.50 36.59
CA GLY A 772 -30.78 -34.46 37.09
C GLY A 772 -29.52 -34.68 36.23
N GLY A 773 -29.17 -33.74 35.35
CA GLY A 773 -27.86 -33.72 34.67
C GLY A 773 -27.72 -32.60 33.64
N SER A 774 -26.65 -32.64 32.84
CA SER A 774 -26.31 -31.63 31.84
C SER A 774 -25.75 -32.21 30.53
N VAL A 775 -25.86 -31.43 29.45
CA VAL A 775 -25.21 -31.68 28.15
C VAL A 775 -24.35 -30.47 27.80
N SER A 776 -23.08 -30.70 27.46
CA SER A 776 -22.10 -29.64 27.13
C SER A 776 -21.40 -29.95 25.80
N PRO A 777 -21.32 -28.99 24.85
CA PRO A 777 -21.89 -27.64 24.89
C PRO A 777 -23.43 -27.64 24.88
N SER A 778 -24.04 -26.60 25.45
CA SER A 778 -25.50 -26.40 25.47
C SER A 778 -25.96 -25.30 24.51
N GLY A 779 -27.22 -25.34 24.11
CA GLY A 779 -27.84 -24.43 23.16
C GLY A 779 -27.69 -24.87 21.70
N ASN A 780 -27.63 -23.90 20.80
CA ASN A 780 -27.38 -24.11 19.38
C ASN A 780 -25.88 -24.04 19.10
N VAL A 781 -25.32 -25.13 18.62
CA VAL A 781 -23.90 -25.27 18.31
C VAL A 781 -23.73 -25.33 16.81
N MET A 782 -23.12 -24.31 16.22
CA MET A 782 -22.76 -24.32 14.80
C MET A 782 -21.53 -25.22 14.61
N VAL A 783 -21.61 -26.14 13.65
CA VAL A 783 -20.52 -27.06 13.31
C VAL A 783 -20.14 -26.81 11.87
N ASP A 784 -18.84 -26.66 11.57
CA ASP A 784 -18.40 -26.47 10.18
C ASP A 784 -18.79 -27.70 9.33
N TYR A 785 -19.18 -27.45 8.08
CA TYR A 785 -19.68 -28.50 7.18
C TYR A 785 -18.68 -29.66 7.05
N GLY A 786 -19.11 -30.87 7.41
CA GLY A 786 -18.30 -32.09 7.32
C GLY A 786 -17.36 -32.32 8.52
N ASP A 787 -17.31 -31.41 9.49
CA ASP A 787 -16.55 -31.59 10.72
C ASP A 787 -17.31 -32.43 11.75
N SER A 788 -16.60 -32.94 12.74
CA SER A 788 -17.18 -33.68 13.87
C SER A 788 -17.45 -32.75 15.06
N ALA A 789 -18.48 -33.05 15.85
CA ALA A 789 -18.81 -32.32 17.07
C ALA A 789 -18.96 -33.26 18.26
N THR A 790 -18.40 -32.84 19.40
CA THR A 790 -18.37 -33.65 20.63
C THR A 790 -19.28 -33.05 21.69
N PHE A 791 -20.12 -33.88 22.30
CA PHE A 791 -20.99 -33.53 23.41
C PHE A 791 -20.71 -34.43 24.61
N ILE A 792 -20.59 -33.82 25.78
CA ILE A 792 -20.40 -34.48 27.07
C ILE A 792 -21.70 -34.43 27.85
N ILE A 793 -22.17 -35.59 28.30
CA ILE A 793 -23.38 -35.79 29.08
C ILE A 793 -22.97 -36.16 30.51
N THR A 794 -23.33 -35.32 31.47
CA THR A 794 -22.94 -35.50 32.87
C THR A 794 -24.19 -35.58 33.76
N PRO A 795 -24.53 -36.75 34.31
CA PRO A 795 -25.55 -36.88 35.35
C PRO A 795 -25.18 -36.11 36.61
N ASP A 796 -26.18 -35.53 37.27
CA ASP A 796 -26.02 -34.98 38.62
C ASP A 796 -25.88 -36.12 39.64
N LYS A 797 -25.32 -35.81 40.81
CA LYS A 797 -25.20 -36.79 41.91
C LYS A 797 -26.57 -37.40 42.26
N GLY A 798 -26.64 -38.73 42.34
CA GLY A 798 -27.88 -39.47 42.62
C GLY A 798 -28.71 -39.78 41.37
N TYR A 799 -28.27 -39.36 40.19
CA TYR A 799 -28.92 -39.66 38.91
C TYR A 799 -28.03 -40.53 38.03
N LYS A 800 -28.65 -41.21 37.08
CA LYS A 800 -27.98 -41.91 35.98
C LYS A 800 -28.59 -41.46 34.65
N VAL A 801 -27.82 -41.54 33.57
CA VAL A 801 -28.36 -41.41 32.22
C VAL A 801 -29.41 -42.50 32.01
N SER A 802 -30.66 -42.10 31.77
CA SER A 802 -31.75 -43.03 31.46
C SER A 802 -31.90 -43.22 29.95
N ASP A 803 -31.69 -42.16 29.17
CA ASP A 803 -31.65 -42.21 27.71
C ASP A 803 -30.88 -41.00 27.15
N VAL A 804 -30.20 -41.16 26.02
CA VAL A 804 -29.70 -40.05 25.20
C VAL A 804 -30.27 -40.26 23.82
N LYS A 805 -30.98 -39.27 23.30
CA LYS A 805 -31.58 -39.31 21.96
C LYS A 805 -30.88 -38.34 21.05
N VAL A 806 -30.55 -38.81 19.85
CA VAL A 806 -30.13 -37.98 18.73
C VAL A 806 -31.20 -38.08 17.67
N ASP A 807 -31.74 -36.93 17.26
CA ASP A 807 -32.88 -36.83 16.33
C ASP A 807 -34.08 -37.71 16.73
N GLY A 808 -34.33 -37.79 18.05
CA GLY A 808 -35.41 -38.57 18.64
C GLY A 808 -35.11 -40.08 18.75
N VAL A 809 -33.98 -40.57 18.27
CA VAL A 809 -33.57 -41.97 18.35
C VAL A 809 -32.58 -42.18 19.49
N SER A 810 -32.82 -43.17 20.35
CA SER A 810 -31.90 -43.53 21.44
C SER A 810 -30.54 -43.97 20.90
N VAL A 811 -29.47 -43.38 21.42
CA VAL A 811 -28.07 -43.66 21.05
C VAL A 811 -27.26 -44.20 22.22
N MET A 812 -27.92 -44.79 23.22
CA MET A 812 -27.26 -45.30 24.44
C MET A 812 -26.10 -46.26 24.18
N SER A 813 -26.18 -47.09 23.13
CA SER A 813 -25.10 -48.01 22.72
C SER A 813 -23.88 -47.32 22.09
N ASN A 814 -24.02 -46.06 21.69
CA ASN A 814 -23.01 -45.30 20.96
C ASN A 814 -22.31 -44.27 21.86
N LEU A 815 -22.71 -44.20 23.13
CA LEU A 815 -22.05 -43.38 24.13
C LEU A 815 -20.70 -44.00 24.50
N ILE A 816 -19.68 -43.16 24.60
CA ILE A 816 -18.37 -43.52 25.13
C ILE A 816 -18.40 -43.21 26.63
N ASP A 817 -18.23 -44.23 27.48
CA ASP A 817 -18.08 -44.04 28.93
C ASP A 817 -16.69 -43.48 29.22
N ASN A 818 -16.63 -42.31 29.88
CA ASN A 818 -15.38 -41.64 30.21
C ASN A 818 -14.73 -42.20 31.48
N ASN A 819 -15.34 -43.18 32.15
CA ASN A 819 -14.94 -43.77 33.44
C ASN A 819 -14.89 -42.80 34.62
N ASP A 820 -15.55 -41.64 34.51
CA ASP A 820 -15.65 -40.62 35.56
C ASP A 820 -17.11 -40.28 35.93
N GLY A 821 -18.07 -41.06 35.41
CA GLY A 821 -19.50 -40.83 35.58
C GLY A 821 -20.14 -39.98 34.47
N SER A 822 -19.36 -39.44 33.54
CA SER A 822 -19.84 -38.76 32.34
C SER A 822 -19.75 -39.64 31.08
N TYR A 823 -20.50 -39.26 30.05
CA TYR A 823 -20.57 -39.96 28.77
C TYR A 823 -20.28 -39.00 27.62
N THR A 824 -19.58 -39.46 26.59
CA THR A 824 -19.29 -38.67 25.39
C THR A 824 -20.09 -39.19 24.20
N TYR A 825 -20.75 -38.30 23.47
CA TYR A 825 -21.30 -38.56 22.15
C TYR A 825 -20.58 -37.73 21.09
N ILE A 826 -20.17 -38.37 20.00
CA ILE A 826 -19.47 -37.72 18.88
C ILE A 826 -20.37 -37.80 17.64
N PHE A 827 -20.81 -36.64 17.16
CA PHE A 827 -21.33 -36.51 15.82
C PHE A 827 -20.17 -36.55 14.83
N ASN A 828 -20.14 -37.53 13.94
CA ASN A 828 -19.10 -37.63 12.92
C ASN A 828 -19.55 -37.00 11.61
N SER A 829 -18.71 -36.17 11.00
CA SER A 829 -18.93 -35.57 9.68
C SER A 829 -20.33 -34.97 9.51
N VAL A 830 -20.62 -33.92 10.27
CA VAL A 830 -21.93 -33.30 10.35
C VAL A 830 -22.25 -32.57 9.05
N THR A 831 -23.29 -33.02 8.36
CA THR A 831 -23.76 -32.45 7.08
C THR A 831 -25.23 -32.00 7.12
N SER A 832 -25.93 -32.25 8.23
CA SER A 832 -27.31 -31.84 8.49
C SER A 832 -27.45 -31.30 9.91
N CYS A 833 -28.50 -30.52 10.19
CA CYS A 833 -28.83 -30.17 11.57
C CYS A 833 -29.23 -31.42 12.35
N HIS A 834 -28.86 -31.45 13.63
CA HIS A 834 -29.23 -32.52 14.54
C HIS A 834 -29.78 -31.95 15.85
N THR A 835 -30.47 -32.81 16.59
CA THR A 835 -30.83 -32.55 17.98
C THR A 835 -30.15 -33.57 18.88
N ILE A 836 -29.77 -33.14 20.08
CA ILE A 836 -29.33 -34.04 21.14
C ILE A 836 -30.10 -33.74 22.43
N GLU A 837 -30.66 -34.79 23.01
CA GLU A 837 -31.46 -34.75 24.24
C GLU A 837 -30.91 -35.78 25.22
N ALA A 838 -30.64 -35.37 26.45
CA ALA A 838 -30.25 -36.31 27.51
C ALA A 838 -31.31 -36.34 28.60
N ASN A 839 -31.78 -37.55 28.90
CA ASN A 839 -32.73 -37.85 29.95
C ASN A 839 -32.02 -38.55 31.10
N PHE A 840 -32.39 -38.17 32.32
CA PHE A 840 -31.81 -38.70 33.55
C PHE A 840 -32.91 -39.34 34.39
N ALA A 841 -32.58 -40.43 35.09
CA ALA A 841 -33.45 -41.04 36.08
C ALA A 841 -32.74 -41.08 37.43
N GLY A 842 -33.48 -40.82 38.50
CA GLY A 842 -32.98 -41.01 39.86
C GLY A 842 -32.52 -42.44 40.07
N ASN A 843 -31.36 -42.61 40.67
CA ASN A 843 -30.88 -43.92 41.10
C ASN A 843 -31.57 -44.26 42.44
N THR A 844 -31.78 -45.55 42.74
CA THR A 844 -32.41 -45.97 44.01
C THR A 844 -31.51 -46.95 44.74
N CYS A 845 -31.40 -46.77 46.04
CA CYS A 845 -30.70 -47.68 46.95
C CYS A 845 -31.72 -48.36 47.86
N THR A 846 -31.37 -49.54 48.38
CA THR A 846 -32.22 -50.26 49.32
C THR A 846 -31.58 -50.33 50.69
N ILE A 847 -32.35 -49.98 51.72
CA ILE A 847 -31.98 -50.20 53.12
C ILE A 847 -32.87 -51.30 53.68
N THR A 848 -32.29 -52.42 54.08
CA THR A 848 -33.06 -53.54 54.65
C THR A 848 -33.12 -53.40 56.16
N ALA A 849 -34.31 -53.10 56.69
CA ALA A 849 -34.55 -52.89 58.10
C ALA A 849 -35.26 -54.09 58.76
N LEU A 850 -34.61 -54.72 59.74
CA LEU A 850 -35.12 -55.89 60.44
C LEU A 850 -35.27 -55.58 61.94
N ALA A 851 -36.35 -56.06 62.54
CA ALA A 851 -36.56 -56.01 63.99
C ALA A 851 -36.74 -57.43 64.52
N GLY A 852 -35.99 -57.76 65.59
CA GLY A 852 -36.15 -58.98 66.36
C GLY A 852 -37.44 -59.00 67.18
N GLN A 853 -37.72 -60.13 67.82
CA GLN A 853 -38.89 -60.27 68.69
C GLN A 853 -38.77 -59.33 69.90
N GLY A 854 -39.82 -58.56 70.21
CA GLY A 854 -39.84 -57.67 71.38
C GLY A 854 -39.90 -56.17 71.06
N GLY A 855 -39.90 -55.77 69.78
CA GLY A 855 -40.11 -54.39 69.37
C GLY A 855 -40.30 -54.25 67.87
N THR A 856 -40.18 -53.01 67.37
CA THR A 856 -40.35 -52.66 65.96
C THR A 856 -39.26 -51.68 65.51
N ILE A 857 -38.93 -51.71 64.21
CA ILE A 857 -38.16 -50.68 63.51
C ILE A 857 -39.07 -50.08 62.43
N THR A 858 -39.09 -48.75 62.29
CA THR A 858 -39.97 -48.05 61.33
C THR A 858 -39.15 -47.03 60.53
N PRO A 859 -39.17 -47.07 59.19
CA PRO A 859 -39.79 -48.10 58.34
C PRO A 859 -39.12 -49.50 58.49
N SER A 860 -39.87 -50.59 58.29
CA SER A 860 -39.36 -51.98 58.34
C SER A 860 -39.35 -52.62 56.96
N GLY A 861 -38.59 -53.72 56.82
CA GLY A 861 -38.44 -54.45 55.57
C GLY A 861 -37.48 -53.75 54.61
N THR A 862 -37.63 -54.00 53.31
CA THR A 862 -36.82 -53.34 52.29
C THR A 862 -37.35 -51.92 52.03
N VAL A 863 -36.58 -50.91 52.43
CA VAL A 863 -36.88 -49.51 52.23
C VAL A 863 -36.12 -49.01 51.01
N VAL A 864 -36.84 -48.63 49.97
CA VAL A 864 -36.24 -48.06 48.76
C VAL A 864 -36.09 -46.55 48.97
N VAL A 865 -34.87 -46.05 48.87
CA VAL A 865 -34.55 -44.63 49.01
C VAL A 865 -33.95 -44.12 47.70
N ASN A 866 -34.28 -42.88 47.33
CA ASN A 866 -33.61 -42.26 46.19
C ASN A 866 -32.14 -42.02 46.58
N ALA A 867 -31.22 -42.38 45.69
CA ALA A 867 -29.81 -42.26 45.95
C ALA A 867 -29.44 -40.79 46.21
N GLY A 868 -28.63 -40.53 47.23
CA GLY A 868 -28.26 -39.20 47.70
C GLY A 868 -29.26 -38.53 48.63
N THR A 869 -30.33 -39.22 49.04
CA THR A 869 -31.26 -38.74 50.08
C THR A 869 -30.96 -39.35 51.44
N ASN A 870 -31.39 -38.66 52.51
CA ASN A 870 -31.27 -39.17 53.87
C ASN A 870 -32.48 -40.05 54.23
N GLN A 871 -32.28 -41.12 54.99
CA GLN A 871 -33.36 -41.97 55.49
C GLN A 871 -33.20 -42.26 56.98
N THR A 872 -34.21 -41.88 57.76
CA THR A 872 -34.27 -42.11 59.21
C THR A 872 -35.10 -43.35 59.55
N PHE A 873 -34.64 -44.11 60.54
CA PHE A 873 -35.29 -45.26 61.15
C PHE A 873 -35.53 -45.00 62.64
N THR A 874 -36.71 -45.33 63.12
CA THR A 874 -37.09 -45.26 64.54
C THR A 874 -37.27 -46.66 65.10
N ILE A 875 -36.62 -46.96 66.21
CA ILE A 875 -36.64 -48.25 66.89
C ILE A 875 -37.46 -48.10 68.16
N THR A 876 -38.53 -48.88 68.31
CA THR A 876 -39.47 -48.80 69.43
C THR A 876 -39.66 -50.17 70.08
N PRO A 877 -39.24 -50.37 71.35
CA PRO A 877 -39.49 -51.61 72.08
C PRO A 877 -40.98 -51.76 72.44
N ASN A 878 -41.47 -53.00 72.48
CA ASN A 878 -42.81 -53.30 72.98
C ASN A 878 -42.86 -53.13 74.51
N PRO A 879 -44.05 -52.92 75.11
CA PRO A 879 -44.18 -52.91 76.56
C PRO A 879 -43.58 -54.16 77.22
N GLY A 880 -42.74 -53.95 78.23
CA GLY A 880 -42.01 -55.02 78.93
C GLY A 880 -40.77 -55.55 78.18
N TYR A 881 -40.26 -54.79 77.21
CA TYR A 881 -38.98 -55.03 76.52
C TYR A 881 -38.18 -53.72 76.49
N HIS A 882 -36.86 -53.84 76.33
CA HIS A 882 -35.96 -52.72 76.00
C HIS A 882 -35.15 -53.04 74.74
N ILE A 883 -34.57 -52.01 74.10
CA ILE A 883 -33.68 -52.19 72.95
C ILE A 883 -32.37 -52.79 73.47
N ASP A 884 -31.98 -53.94 72.92
CA ASP A 884 -30.73 -54.62 73.25
C ASP A 884 -29.58 -54.06 72.39
N ASP A 885 -29.74 -54.05 71.07
CA ASP A 885 -28.74 -53.50 70.13
C ASP A 885 -29.40 -53.03 68.82
N VAL A 886 -28.71 -52.13 68.11
CA VAL A 886 -28.98 -51.81 66.70
C VAL A 886 -27.70 -51.99 65.91
N LYS A 887 -27.74 -52.73 64.80
CA LYS A 887 -26.61 -52.93 63.90
C LYS A 887 -26.86 -52.27 62.56
N VAL A 888 -25.87 -51.55 62.05
CA VAL A 888 -25.88 -50.98 60.70
C VAL A 888 -24.78 -51.65 59.89
N ASP A 889 -25.14 -52.25 58.75
CA ASP A 889 -24.23 -53.04 57.91
C ASP A 889 -23.47 -54.12 58.68
N GLY A 890 -24.17 -54.76 59.62
CA GLY A 890 -23.65 -55.81 60.49
C GLY A 890 -22.81 -55.31 61.68
N VAL A 891 -22.54 -54.00 61.77
CA VAL A 891 -21.76 -53.40 62.87
C VAL A 891 -22.68 -52.81 63.92
N SER A 892 -22.50 -53.20 65.18
CA SER A 892 -23.27 -52.66 66.32
C SER A 892 -22.99 -51.18 66.52
N ILE A 893 -24.06 -50.40 66.68
CA ILE A 893 -24.05 -48.99 67.07
C ILE A 893 -24.66 -48.77 68.47
N GLY A 894 -24.98 -49.87 69.18
CA GLY A 894 -25.56 -49.86 70.52
C GLY A 894 -27.07 -49.63 70.53
N ALA A 895 -27.65 -49.62 71.74
CA ALA A 895 -29.08 -49.42 71.96
C ALA A 895 -29.49 -47.97 71.69
N VAL A 896 -29.83 -47.67 70.44
CA VAL A 896 -30.35 -46.35 70.00
C VAL A 896 -31.81 -46.44 69.58
N SER A 897 -32.59 -45.40 69.88
CA SER A 897 -34.00 -45.33 69.49
C SER A 897 -34.24 -44.75 68.09
N THR A 898 -33.21 -44.16 67.47
CA THR A 898 -33.27 -43.65 66.09
C THR A 898 -31.91 -43.77 65.39
N TYR A 899 -31.90 -43.95 64.06
CA TYR A 899 -30.70 -43.90 63.23
C TYR A 899 -31.01 -43.29 61.86
N THR A 900 -30.16 -42.39 61.35
CA THR A 900 -30.31 -41.79 60.02
C THR A 900 -29.13 -42.18 59.14
N PHE A 901 -29.43 -42.80 57.99
CA PHE A 901 -28.46 -42.86 56.91
C PHE A 901 -28.49 -41.53 56.16
N GLU A 902 -27.34 -40.86 56.06
CA GLU A 902 -27.20 -39.62 55.29
C GLU A 902 -26.66 -39.92 53.88
N ASP A 903 -27.16 -39.21 52.87
CA ASP A 903 -26.64 -39.25 51.49
C ASP A 903 -26.49 -40.69 50.96
N VAL A 904 -27.56 -41.47 51.02
CA VAL A 904 -27.53 -42.91 50.74
C VAL A 904 -27.21 -43.16 49.28
N VAL A 905 -26.01 -43.62 48.95
CA VAL A 905 -25.60 -43.89 47.55
C VAL A 905 -25.32 -45.36 47.26
N VAL A 906 -25.42 -46.22 48.27
CA VAL A 906 -25.29 -47.68 48.16
C VAL A 906 -26.35 -48.37 49.03
N ASN A 907 -26.53 -49.67 48.85
CA ASN A 907 -27.46 -50.46 49.67
C ASN A 907 -26.93 -50.64 51.08
N HIS A 908 -27.81 -50.57 52.08
CA HIS A 908 -27.47 -50.75 53.49
C HIS A 908 -28.41 -51.76 54.17
N THR A 909 -28.05 -52.17 55.39
CA THR A 909 -28.86 -52.98 56.30
C THR A 909 -28.90 -52.33 57.68
N ILE A 910 -30.04 -52.42 58.37
CA ILE A 910 -30.19 -52.02 59.76
C ILE A 910 -31.02 -53.06 60.53
N GLU A 911 -30.50 -53.56 61.64
CA GLU A 911 -31.12 -54.63 62.41
C GLU A 911 -31.24 -54.23 63.89
N ALA A 912 -32.44 -54.28 64.47
CA ALA A 912 -32.69 -54.00 65.89
C ALA A 912 -33.03 -55.29 66.66
N SER A 913 -32.38 -55.53 67.80
CA SER A 913 -32.72 -56.60 68.76
C SER A 913 -33.35 -56.04 70.03
N PHE A 914 -34.15 -56.85 70.71
CA PHE A 914 -34.88 -56.48 71.93
C PHE A 914 -34.82 -57.59 72.96
N GLU A 915 -34.79 -57.23 74.25
CA GLU A 915 -34.78 -58.17 75.37
C GLU A 915 -35.91 -57.86 76.38
N ARG A 916 -36.55 -58.90 76.93
CA ARG A 916 -37.71 -58.81 77.85
C ARG A 916 -37.29 -58.37 79.25
N GLU A 917 -38.02 -57.43 79.85
CA GLU A 917 -37.85 -57.01 81.24
C GLU A 917 -38.24 -58.15 82.22
N GLN A 918 -37.39 -58.47 83.21
CA GLN A 918 -37.62 -59.54 84.20
C GLN A 918 -37.98 -58.99 85.58
N ILE A 919 -38.91 -59.67 86.28
CA ILE A 919 -39.22 -59.43 87.71
C ILE A 919 -38.53 -60.51 88.56
N VAL A 920 -37.68 -60.09 89.50
CA VAL A 920 -36.92 -60.98 90.39
C VAL A 920 -37.52 -60.96 91.79
N ILE A 921 -38.01 -62.12 92.26
CA ILE A 921 -38.54 -62.29 93.62
C ILE A 921 -37.59 -63.20 94.41
N VAL A 922 -37.07 -62.71 95.53
CA VAL A 922 -36.14 -63.48 96.38
C VAL A 922 -36.81 -63.76 97.73
N LEU A 923 -37.14 -65.04 98.00
CA LEU A 923 -37.66 -65.51 99.29
C LEU A 923 -36.66 -66.47 99.95
N GLN A 924 -36.50 -66.38 101.28
CA GLN A 924 -35.62 -67.29 102.05
C GLN A 924 -36.43 -68.22 102.97
N VAL A 925 -36.12 -69.52 102.92
CA VAL A 925 -36.78 -70.54 103.77
C VAL A 925 -36.55 -70.23 105.25
N GLY A 926 -37.63 -70.28 106.04
CA GLY A 926 -37.64 -69.97 107.47
C GLY A 926 -37.67 -68.48 107.81
N GLN A 927 -37.64 -67.58 106.82
CA GLN A 927 -37.71 -66.14 107.02
C GLN A 927 -39.05 -65.58 106.51
N THR A 928 -39.58 -64.58 107.20
CA THR A 928 -40.78 -63.85 106.76
C THR A 928 -40.43 -62.63 105.91
N SER A 929 -39.17 -62.32 105.65
CA SER A 929 -38.77 -61.24 104.73
C SER A 929 -38.51 -61.77 103.31
N PHE A 930 -38.86 -60.98 102.30
CA PHE A 930 -38.56 -61.26 100.89
C PHE A 930 -38.38 -59.96 100.08
N THR A 931 -37.83 -60.02 98.86
CA THR A 931 -37.72 -58.84 97.98
C THR A 931 -38.40 -59.07 96.64
N VAL A 932 -38.91 -57.99 96.03
CA VAL A 932 -39.40 -57.93 94.65
C VAL A 932 -38.60 -56.85 93.94
N ASN A 933 -37.82 -57.21 92.92
CA ASN A 933 -36.86 -56.32 92.24
C ASN A 933 -35.94 -55.57 93.22
N GLY A 934 -35.51 -56.26 94.29
CA GLY A 934 -34.67 -55.69 95.35
C GLY A 934 -35.42 -54.88 96.41
N SER A 935 -36.71 -54.56 96.24
CA SER A 935 -37.51 -53.86 97.26
C SER A 935 -38.03 -54.82 98.34
N PRO A 936 -37.77 -54.57 99.64
CA PRO A 936 -38.13 -55.47 100.73
C PRO A 936 -39.63 -55.48 101.05
N ASN A 937 -40.15 -56.67 101.33
CA ASN A 937 -41.54 -56.98 101.66
C ASN A 937 -41.60 -58.08 102.75
N THR A 938 -42.77 -58.27 103.36
CA THR A 938 -42.96 -59.21 104.49
C THR A 938 -44.06 -60.23 104.20
N LEU A 939 -43.88 -61.46 104.67
CA LEU A 939 -44.75 -62.62 104.51
C LEU A 939 -45.47 -62.92 105.84
N ASP A 940 -46.77 -63.23 105.78
CA ASP A 940 -47.56 -63.62 106.96
C ASP A 940 -47.17 -64.99 107.52
N SER A 941 -46.47 -65.80 106.71
CA SER A 941 -45.91 -67.09 107.10
C SER A 941 -44.59 -67.29 106.36
N PRO A 942 -43.53 -67.84 106.97
CA PRO A 942 -42.28 -68.08 106.25
C PRO A 942 -42.44 -69.23 105.26
N PRO A 943 -41.66 -69.27 104.16
CA PRO A 943 -41.56 -70.47 103.34
C PRO A 943 -40.95 -71.61 104.16
N ILE A 944 -41.53 -72.81 104.10
CA ILE A 944 -41.10 -73.96 104.90
C ILE A 944 -40.81 -75.17 104.02
N ILE A 945 -40.00 -76.11 104.50
CA ILE A 945 -39.83 -77.42 103.86
C ILE A 945 -40.69 -78.44 104.60
N LYS A 946 -41.62 -79.08 103.91
CA LYS A 946 -42.50 -80.13 104.45
C LYS A 946 -42.49 -81.34 103.54
N ASN A 947 -42.18 -82.51 104.10
CA ASN A 947 -42.06 -83.79 103.38
C ASN A 947 -41.18 -83.70 102.11
N GLY A 948 -40.04 -83.01 102.22
CA GLY A 948 -39.09 -82.83 101.11
C GLY A 948 -39.48 -81.80 100.05
N ARG A 949 -40.60 -81.07 100.21
CA ARG A 949 -41.02 -80.00 99.30
C ARG A 949 -40.99 -78.64 99.99
N THR A 950 -40.50 -77.62 99.31
CA THR A 950 -40.59 -76.23 99.78
C THR A 950 -42.00 -75.71 99.51
N LEU A 951 -42.73 -75.37 100.56
CA LEU A 951 -44.02 -74.70 100.51
C LEU A 951 -43.79 -73.20 100.66
N LEU A 952 -44.18 -72.44 99.64
CA LEU A 952 -44.14 -70.98 99.65
C LEU A 952 -45.52 -70.43 100.08
N PRO A 953 -45.57 -69.32 100.83
CA PRO A 953 -46.81 -68.59 101.03
C PRO A 953 -47.24 -68.04 99.66
N ILE A 954 -48.33 -68.58 99.12
CA ILE A 954 -48.66 -68.36 97.70
C ILE A 954 -49.12 -66.93 97.41
N ARG A 955 -49.86 -66.28 98.32
CA ARG A 955 -50.36 -64.90 98.17
C ARG A 955 -49.25 -63.90 97.78
N PRO A 956 -48.18 -63.72 98.56
CA PRO A 956 -47.17 -62.71 98.27
C PRO A 956 -46.38 -62.97 96.99
N VAL A 957 -46.22 -64.23 96.58
CA VAL A 957 -45.60 -64.57 95.28
C VAL A 957 -46.53 -64.17 94.13
N VAL A 958 -47.83 -64.46 94.24
CA VAL A 958 -48.83 -64.09 93.23
C VAL A 958 -48.97 -62.58 93.12
N GLU A 959 -49.03 -61.87 94.24
CA GLU A 959 -49.15 -60.40 94.28
C GLU A 959 -47.90 -59.70 93.72
N ALA A 960 -46.71 -60.20 94.02
CA ALA A 960 -45.46 -59.70 93.45
C ALA A 960 -45.38 -59.88 91.92
N LEU A 961 -46.09 -60.88 91.38
CA LEU A 961 -46.25 -61.11 89.95
C LEU A 961 -47.46 -60.37 89.35
N GLY A 962 -48.14 -59.52 90.13
CA GLY A 962 -49.26 -58.67 89.69
C GLY A 962 -50.66 -59.29 89.84
N GLY A 963 -50.82 -60.45 90.48
CA GLY A 963 -52.12 -61.07 90.77
C GLY A 963 -52.74 -60.63 92.10
N THR A 964 -53.99 -61.03 92.38
CA THR A 964 -54.70 -60.71 93.64
C THR A 964 -55.23 -61.97 94.31
N VAL A 965 -55.14 -62.07 95.64
CA VAL A 965 -55.57 -63.27 96.39
C VAL A 965 -56.48 -62.91 97.57
N SER A 966 -57.78 -63.24 97.47
CA SER A 966 -58.78 -63.10 98.53
C SER A 966 -59.08 -64.42 99.25
N TRP A 967 -59.53 -64.36 100.51
CA TRP A 967 -60.03 -65.53 101.26
C TRP A 967 -61.56 -65.63 101.11
N ASP A 968 -62.06 -66.83 100.81
CA ASP A 968 -63.49 -67.16 100.82
C ASP A 968 -63.79 -68.01 102.06
N GLY A 969 -64.72 -67.55 102.89
CA GLY A 969 -65.01 -68.11 104.21
C GLY A 969 -66.22 -69.02 104.29
N THR A 970 -66.67 -69.53 103.14
CA THR A 970 -67.84 -70.42 103.06
C THR A 970 -67.51 -71.91 103.16
N GLU A 971 -66.25 -72.29 103.41
CA GLU A 971 -65.81 -73.68 103.66
C GLU A 971 -64.94 -73.83 104.93
#